data_AF-A0A932T069-F1
#
_entry.id   AF-A0A932T069-F1
#
_cell.length_a   1.000
_cell.length_b   1.000
_cell.length_c   1.000
_cell.angle_alpha   90.00
_cell.angle_beta   90.00
_cell.angle_gamma   90.00
#
_symmetry.space_group_name_H-M   'P 1'
#
loop_
_entity.id
_entity.type
_entity.pdbx_description
1 polymer ?
#
loop_
_entity_poly.entity_id
_entity_poly.type
_entity_poly.pdbx_seq_one_letter_code
_entity_poly.pdbx_strand_id
1 'polypeptide(L)'
;MHWTVRIALAAWGLFYMMYCPMLAVLALAGFMSCTSISATLSPVGWMLAGPLLYLSWLILTLAIFAFDNQVAYLAGNRKPQRATTSDGFRVWFSLLTTFGWYFRGFLVRSLPLAHCLQLIPLVRWLVVLAYSPRAHLGRDSTLFGYIYDPDLTEIGEQAIIGGGVRICAHSLLMLPDGVQAYASSPIFIGPRVVIGGESRIGPGVQIGSDGLVEAGSVVAPFTVIPANEIWGGNPAIFLRKRSDAATARNDGSPASLVASVDPVPGGVRPDEEESIRQLVADALGMPVANVCGNLSAEDAADWDSLAQMAIAASLNVRMGVQVTAAEAGALRSIPAIVDLVRKKRSFAPPVASMPSAPNNPELLPLFDRELMTRVLSERSTAGVAKSGEPVQVVIAATFTAEPLAAALKLWTSAFGIPVQIEFAAYNQVPQALLAADSAFDRNKTGINVVLVRPEDLLDGPEQMHDEAVGGLLDSISRFAARSPGALVVATLPAAVSAFFGVDRQTVDRFRTSWQTRLGQIAGVETVDFAAIVERLGIDASRSSEMEVVARAPYSAAVYRDLGIEIARTIRSHRKAPAKVLALDADGVLWGGVIGEDGIHGVHLGPDHPGRAFQLFQRQILEIKRRGILLVLVSRNNADDVWRMIEGHPDMILQRGDFATARINWKPKSQNLRELAQELNLGLDAFVFVDDDPANRLDVETNAGGVTVVPLPPDAAEYCQTLSRLWCFDTPVVTAEDGLRTAMMQQEHLRQESRAGAIDMHVYLKSLELVVQMRPAEMVDLARVAQLTQKTNQFNLSLKRRSLAEIQALGRDLRIYVIQARDRFGDYGLVGACILDSDPGRTDELRIDTLLLSCRALGRGVEEALLYGLRTIVEARGATRLTAQYVAGPRNVPVLEFLQRHGFRESGQGTLEHDRPGELALPAYVAWEGPCDDGVRRAG
;
A
#
# COMPACT_ATOMS: atom_id res chain seq x y z
N MET A 1 67.24 11.92 -11.47
CA MET A 1 66.66 11.24 -12.65
C MET A 1 66.05 12.31 -13.56
N HIS A 2 66.63 12.53 -14.75
CA HIS A 2 66.29 13.66 -15.63
C HIS A 2 64.83 13.60 -16.14
N TRP A 3 64.22 14.76 -16.34
CA TRP A 3 62.84 14.96 -16.79
C TRP A 3 62.45 14.18 -18.05
N THR A 4 63.39 14.01 -18.98
CA THR A 4 63.24 13.19 -20.19
C THR A 4 63.00 11.71 -19.89
N VAL A 5 63.61 11.17 -18.82
CA VAL A 5 63.41 9.78 -18.37
C VAL A 5 62.00 9.59 -17.82
N ARG A 6 61.43 10.59 -17.15
CA ARG A 6 60.06 10.53 -16.62
C ARG A 6 59.01 10.61 -17.73
N ILE A 7 59.17 11.49 -18.70
CA ILE A 7 58.26 11.59 -19.86
C ILE A 7 58.31 10.29 -20.70
N ALA A 8 59.50 9.75 -20.91
CA ALA A 8 59.66 8.44 -21.55
C ALA A 8 58.95 7.33 -20.76
N LEU A 9 59.04 7.31 -19.42
CA LEU A 9 58.37 6.34 -18.55
C LEU A 9 56.82 6.42 -18.57
N ALA A 10 56.20 7.59 -18.74
CA ALA A 10 54.74 7.69 -18.85
C ALA A 10 54.20 7.35 -20.24
N ALA A 11 54.90 7.77 -21.29
CA ALA A 11 54.61 7.27 -22.64
C ALA A 11 54.80 5.75 -22.71
N TRP A 12 55.81 5.22 -22.00
CA TRP A 12 55.99 3.78 -21.76
C TRP A 12 54.86 3.12 -20.98
N GLY A 13 54.35 3.74 -19.91
CA GLY A 13 53.36 3.12 -19.02
C GLY A 13 52.00 2.87 -19.67
N LEU A 14 51.56 3.78 -20.56
CA LEU A 14 50.35 3.59 -21.39
C LEU A 14 50.58 2.58 -22.52
N PHE A 15 51.78 2.58 -23.12
CA PHE A 15 52.14 1.64 -24.18
C PHE A 15 52.26 0.20 -23.64
N TYR A 16 52.89 -0.03 -22.49
CA TYR A 16 53.05 -1.37 -21.90
C TYR A 16 51.74 -2.00 -21.42
N MET A 17 50.69 -1.23 -21.14
CA MET A 17 49.43 -1.78 -20.62
C MET A 17 48.74 -2.78 -21.55
N MET A 18 48.87 -2.61 -22.86
CA MET A 18 48.35 -3.58 -23.84
C MET A 18 49.33 -4.71 -24.13
N TYR A 19 50.64 -4.48 -23.95
CA TYR A 19 51.68 -5.44 -24.30
C TYR A 19 52.08 -6.36 -23.14
N CYS A 20 51.86 -6.01 -21.87
CA CYS A 20 52.19 -6.91 -20.74
C CYS A 20 51.51 -8.30 -20.86
N PRO A 21 50.21 -8.40 -21.19
CA PRO A 21 49.61 -9.70 -21.43
C PRO A 21 50.20 -10.41 -22.66
N MET A 22 50.62 -9.67 -23.69
CA MET A 22 51.32 -10.24 -24.86
C MET A 22 52.73 -10.75 -24.51
N LEU A 23 53.46 -10.06 -23.63
CA LEU A 23 54.75 -10.50 -23.12
C LEU A 23 54.61 -11.79 -22.31
N ALA A 24 53.55 -11.91 -21.52
CA ALA A 24 53.23 -13.15 -20.83
C ALA A 24 52.94 -14.30 -21.81
N VAL A 25 52.22 -14.03 -22.91
CA VAL A 25 52.02 -15.03 -24.00
C VAL A 25 53.35 -15.43 -24.62
N LEU A 26 54.23 -14.47 -24.95
CA LEU A 26 55.53 -14.74 -25.58
C LEU A 26 56.45 -15.57 -24.66
N ALA A 27 56.49 -15.25 -23.38
CA ALA A 27 57.26 -16.01 -22.39
C ALA A 27 56.74 -17.45 -22.25
N LEU A 28 55.41 -17.62 -22.19
CA LEU A 28 54.79 -18.94 -22.11
C LEU A 28 55.05 -19.76 -23.40
N ALA A 29 54.88 -19.15 -24.57
CA ALA A 29 55.16 -19.77 -25.86
C ALA A 29 56.65 -20.16 -26.01
N GLY A 30 57.56 -19.31 -25.55
CA GLY A 30 59.00 -19.59 -25.51
C GLY A 30 59.33 -20.78 -24.61
N PHE A 31 58.73 -20.85 -23.41
CA PHE A 31 58.87 -22.00 -22.51
C PHE A 31 58.36 -23.30 -23.14
N MET A 32 57.17 -23.28 -23.75
CA MET A 32 56.59 -24.45 -24.43
C MET A 32 57.46 -24.93 -25.60
N SER A 33 58.06 -24.00 -26.34
CA SER A 33 58.98 -24.31 -27.45
C SER A 33 60.29 -24.94 -26.96
N CYS A 34 60.88 -24.41 -25.89
CA CYS A 34 62.14 -24.92 -25.32
C CYS A 34 61.99 -26.30 -24.68
N THR A 35 60.80 -26.62 -24.16
CA THR A 35 60.51 -27.90 -23.49
C THR A 35 59.91 -28.96 -24.42
N SER A 36 59.65 -28.61 -25.68
CA SER A 36 58.99 -29.49 -26.68
C SER A 36 57.64 -30.08 -26.23
N ILE A 37 57.01 -29.49 -25.21
CA ILE A 37 55.72 -29.93 -24.67
C ILE A 37 54.62 -29.81 -25.73
N SER A 38 54.67 -28.78 -26.58
CA SER A 38 53.68 -28.58 -27.65
C SER A 38 53.69 -29.69 -28.71
N ALA A 39 54.81 -30.40 -28.91
CA ALA A 39 54.95 -31.46 -29.90
C ALA A 39 54.48 -32.84 -29.40
N THR A 40 54.21 -32.97 -28.09
CA THR A 40 53.91 -34.25 -27.43
C THR A 40 52.45 -34.38 -26.95
N LEU A 41 51.68 -33.29 -26.96
CA LEU A 41 50.31 -33.27 -26.46
C LEU A 41 49.28 -33.68 -27.52
N SER A 42 48.44 -34.66 -27.18
CA SER A 42 47.25 -35.04 -27.95
C SER A 42 46.14 -33.97 -27.84
N PRO A 43 45.07 -34.02 -28.67
CA PRO A 43 43.94 -33.09 -28.54
C PRO A 43 43.30 -33.06 -27.14
N VAL A 44 43.21 -34.23 -26.47
CA VAL A 44 42.73 -34.32 -25.08
C VAL A 44 43.75 -33.72 -24.10
N GLY A 45 45.04 -33.92 -24.37
CA GLY A 45 46.12 -33.27 -23.61
C GLY A 45 46.03 -31.75 -23.67
N TRP A 46 45.68 -31.18 -24.82
CA TRP A 46 45.45 -29.74 -24.98
C TRP A 46 44.21 -29.25 -24.21
N MET A 47 43.15 -30.04 -24.15
CA MET A 47 41.95 -29.71 -23.36
C MET A 47 42.27 -29.63 -21.86
N LEU A 48 43.15 -30.50 -21.36
CA LEU A 48 43.60 -30.48 -19.96
C LEU A 48 44.67 -29.40 -19.69
N ALA A 49 45.55 -29.12 -20.66
CA ALA A 49 46.59 -28.11 -20.53
C ALA A 49 46.04 -26.67 -20.63
N GLY A 50 44.96 -26.45 -21.38
CA GLY A 50 44.38 -25.12 -21.61
C GLY A 50 44.13 -24.29 -20.34
N PRO A 51 43.42 -24.83 -19.33
CA PRO A 51 43.21 -24.13 -18.05
C PRO A 51 44.51 -23.81 -17.31
N LEU A 52 45.49 -24.72 -17.33
CA LEU A 52 46.80 -24.51 -16.68
C LEU A 52 47.64 -23.45 -17.40
N LEU A 53 47.58 -23.42 -18.74
CA LEU A 53 48.22 -22.40 -19.56
C LEU A 53 47.61 -21.02 -19.33
N TYR A 54 46.27 -20.94 -19.26
CA TYR A 54 45.57 -19.71 -18.91
C TYR A 54 45.96 -19.22 -17.52
N LEU A 55 45.97 -20.11 -16.51
CA LEU A 55 46.35 -19.76 -15.15
C LEU A 55 47.81 -19.28 -15.08
N SER A 56 48.72 -19.95 -15.79
CA SER A 56 50.13 -19.58 -15.88
C SER A 56 50.31 -18.20 -16.54
N TRP A 57 49.60 -17.95 -17.64
CA TRP A 57 49.57 -16.67 -18.31
C TRP A 57 49.01 -15.55 -17.42
N LEU A 58 47.92 -15.82 -16.70
CA LEU A 58 47.29 -14.86 -15.80
C LEU A 58 48.24 -14.47 -14.66
N ILE A 59 48.85 -15.45 -13.99
CA ILE A 59 49.83 -15.21 -12.91
C ILE A 59 51.02 -14.40 -13.43
N LEU A 60 51.54 -14.75 -14.62
CA LEU A 60 52.67 -14.04 -15.21
C LEU A 60 52.30 -12.60 -15.57
N THR A 61 51.11 -12.38 -16.12
CA THR A 61 50.59 -11.04 -16.43
C THR A 61 50.47 -10.19 -15.17
N LEU A 62 49.91 -10.74 -14.09
CA LEU A 62 49.80 -10.06 -12.80
C LEU A 62 51.17 -9.74 -12.20
N ALA A 63 52.15 -10.65 -12.32
CA ALA A 63 53.53 -10.42 -11.89
C ALA A 63 54.21 -9.29 -12.68
N ILE A 64 54.05 -9.24 -13.99
CA ILE A 64 54.60 -8.16 -14.83
C ILE A 64 53.96 -6.82 -14.43
N PHE A 65 52.65 -6.77 -14.24
CA PHE A 65 51.96 -5.57 -13.78
C PHE A 65 52.41 -5.12 -12.39
N ALA A 66 52.56 -6.06 -11.46
CA ALA A 66 53.06 -5.76 -10.11
C ALA A 66 54.48 -5.20 -10.16
N PHE A 67 55.37 -5.81 -10.95
CA PHE A 67 56.74 -5.33 -11.14
C PHE A 67 56.77 -3.91 -11.71
N ASP A 68 56.00 -3.63 -12.75
CA ASP A 68 55.94 -2.30 -13.36
C ASP A 68 55.42 -1.23 -12.38
N ASN A 69 54.40 -1.54 -11.57
CA ASN A 69 53.91 -0.65 -10.52
C ASN A 69 54.99 -0.35 -9.46
N GLN A 70 55.78 -1.36 -9.07
CA GLN A 70 56.91 -1.16 -8.14
C GLN A 70 57.99 -0.27 -8.74
N VAL A 71 58.33 -0.45 -10.02
CA VAL A 71 59.31 0.40 -10.72
C VAL A 71 58.82 1.85 -10.78
N ALA A 72 57.55 2.06 -11.12
CA ALA A 72 56.94 3.39 -11.14
C ALA A 72 56.98 4.07 -9.75
N TYR A 73 56.70 3.30 -8.69
CA TYR A 73 56.77 3.77 -7.31
C TYR A 73 58.20 4.15 -6.89
N LEU A 74 59.19 3.31 -7.20
CA LEU A 74 60.61 3.58 -6.91
C LEU A 74 61.16 4.77 -7.70
N ALA A 75 60.63 5.05 -8.88
CA ALA A 75 60.94 6.27 -9.65
C ALA A 75 60.35 7.57 -9.03
N GLY A 76 59.59 7.44 -7.94
CA GLY A 76 59.02 8.53 -7.16
C GLY A 76 57.61 8.94 -7.57
N ASN A 77 56.89 8.11 -8.35
CA ASN A 77 55.49 8.38 -8.70
C ASN A 77 54.58 7.95 -7.55
N ARG A 78 53.71 8.85 -7.10
CA ARG A 78 52.70 8.61 -6.06
C ARG A 78 51.40 9.29 -6.47
N LYS A 79 50.26 8.79 -5.97
CA LYS A 79 48.97 9.47 -6.14
C LYS A 79 49.03 10.84 -5.45
N PRO A 80 48.57 11.92 -6.10
CA PRO A 80 48.59 13.24 -5.49
C PRO A 80 47.47 13.36 -4.45
N GLN A 81 47.71 14.06 -3.33
CA GLN A 81 46.66 14.30 -2.34
C GLN A 81 45.59 15.27 -2.87
N ARG A 82 46.02 16.25 -3.66
CA ARG A 82 45.16 17.17 -4.40
C ARG A 82 45.82 17.53 -5.73
N ALA A 83 45.03 17.57 -6.79
CA ALA A 83 45.49 17.96 -8.12
C ALA A 83 44.33 18.54 -8.93
N THR A 84 44.60 19.57 -9.72
CA THR A 84 43.61 20.23 -10.60
C THR A 84 44.07 20.18 -12.05
N THR A 85 43.13 20.30 -13.00
CA THR A 85 43.45 20.36 -14.43
C THR A 85 44.24 21.60 -14.84
N SER A 86 44.30 22.62 -13.98
CA SER A 86 45.10 23.85 -14.14
C SER A 86 46.51 23.76 -13.54
N ASP A 87 46.83 22.71 -12.80
CA ASP A 87 48.13 22.61 -12.13
C ASP A 87 49.28 22.33 -13.12
N GLY A 88 50.49 22.80 -12.78
CA GLY A 88 51.67 22.67 -13.63
C GLY A 88 51.99 21.22 -14.03
N PHE A 89 52.74 21.06 -15.12
CA PHE A 89 52.99 19.77 -15.80
C PHE A 89 53.35 18.59 -14.88
N ARG A 90 54.06 18.81 -13.76
CA ARG A 90 54.40 17.74 -12.79
C ARG A 90 53.15 17.09 -12.16
N VAL A 91 52.14 17.89 -11.83
CA VAL A 91 50.89 17.43 -11.21
C VAL A 91 50.03 16.73 -12.26
N TRP A 92 49.95 17.29 -13.47
CA TRP A 92 49.31 16.65 -14.61
C TRP A 92 49.91 15.26 -14.93
N PHE A 93 51.24 15.13 -14.88
CA PHE A 93 51.93 13.86 -15.06
C PHE A 93 51.59 12.83 -13.96
N SER A 94 51.52 13.26 -12.71
CA SER A 94 51.11 12.42 -11.57
C SER A 94 49.67 11.95 -11.70
N LEU A 95 48.77 12.81 -12.19
CA LEU A 95 47.38 12.44 -12.52
C LEU A 95 47.33 11.38 -13.63
N LEU A 96 48.11 11.54 -14.71
CA LEU A 96 48.16 10.56 -15.80
C LEU A 96 48.59 9.17 -15.31
N THR A 97 49.62 9.11 -14.47
CA THR A 97 50.04 7.83 -13.85
C THR A 97 48.98 7.24 -12.92
N THR A 98 48.25 8.09 -12.21
CA THR A 98 47.15 7.69 -11.31
C THR A 98 45.99 7.08 -12.10
N PHE A 99 45.59 7.70 -13.22
CA PHE A 99 44.60 7.14 -14.14
C PHE A 99 45.04 5.80 -14.74
N GLY A 100 46.33 5.65 -15.05
CA GLY A 100 46.90 4.38 -15.50
C GLY A 100 46.69 3.24 -14.51
N TRP A 101 46.90 3.48 -13.22
CA TRP A 101 46.64 2.48 -12.17
C TRP A 101 45.15 2.12 -12.07
N TYR A 102 44.23 3.09 -12.16
CA TYR A 102 42.80 2.81 -12.15
C TYR A 102 42.34 1.98 -13.34
N PHE A 103 42.85 2.28 -14.53
CA PHE A 103 42.53 1.50 -15.73
C PHE A 103 43.10 0.07 -15.65
N ARG A 104 44.29 -0.11 -15.05
CA ARG A 104 44.81 -1.46 -14.75
C ARG A 104 43.91 -2.22 -13.79
N GLY A 105 43.40 -1.57 -12.75
CA GLY A 105 42.44 -2.18 -11.82
C GLY A 105 41.19 -2.68 -12.55
N PHE A 106 40.67 -1.88 -13.48
CA PHE A 106 39.57 -2.29 -14.36
C PHE A 106 39.92 -3.50 -15.22
N LEU A 107 41.08 -3.50 -15.88
CA LEU A 107 41.54 -4.63 -16.71
C LEU A 107 41.70 -5.92 -15.90
N VAL A 108 42.42 -5.87 -14.77
CA VAL A 108 42.64 -7.03 -13.89
C VAL A 108 41.30 -7.62 -13.45
N ARG A 109 40.30 -6.79 -13.13
CA ARG A 109 38.96 -7.24 -12.76
C ARG A 109 38.18 -7.88 -13.91
N SER A 110 38.41 -7.43 -15.14
CA SER A 110 37.76 -8.00 -16.33
C SER A 110 38.30 -9.38 -16.73
N LEU A 111 39.48 -9.76 -16.23
CA LEU A 111 40.09 -11.05 -16.54
C LEU A 111 39.39 -12.19 -15.78
N PRO A 112 38.96 -13.27 -16.47
CA PRO A 112 38.41 -14.46 -15.83
C PRO A 112 39.34 -15.01 -14.74
N LEU A 113 38.76 -15.48 -13.63
CA LEU A 113 39.48 -16.05 -12.47
C LEU A 113 40.37 -15.09 -11.67
N ALA A 114 40.62 -13.85 -12.11
CA ALA A 114 41.43 -12.89 -11.34
C ALA A 114 40.83 -12.60 -9.96
N HIS A 115 39.50 -12.49 -9.87
CA HIS A 115 38.80 -12.35 -8.58
C HIS A 115 38.93 -13.60 -7.69
N CYS A 116 38.91 -14.80 -8.28
CA CYS A 116 39.11 -16.04 -7.53
C CYS A 116 40.53 -16.11 -6.94
N LEU A 117 41.55 -15.67 -7.69
CA LEU A 117 42.94 -15.61 -7.21
C LEU A 117 43.11 -14.64 -6.03
N GLN A 118 42.32 -13.57 -5.98
CA GLN A 118 42.33 -12.60 -4.86
C GLN A 118 41.88 -13.24 -3.54
N LEU A 119 41.11 -14.32 -3.58
CA LEU A 119 40.65 -15.05 -2.39
C LEU A 119 41.72 -15.98 -1.80
N ILE A 120 42.76 -16.30 -2.56
CA ILE A 120 43.85 -17.18 -2.13
C ILE A 120 44.90 -16.36 -1.38
N PRO A 121 45.16 -16.60 -0.07
CA PRO A 121 46.03 -15.74 0.75
C PRO A 121 47.45 -15.53 0.22
N LEU A 122 48.02 -16.54 -0.45
CA LEU A 122 49.35 -16.47 -1.07
C LEU A 122 49.37 -15.62 -2.35
N VAL A 123 48.29 -15.61 -3.12
CA VAL A 123 48.22 -14.96 -4.45
C VAL A 123 47.55 -13.58 -4.39
N ARG A 124 46.77 -13.30 -3.34
CA ARG A 124 46.04 -12.02 -3.18
C ARG A 124 46.94 -10.79 -3.31
N TRP A 125 48.15 -10.86 -2.77
CA TRP A 125 49.12 -9.77 -2.82
C TRP A 125 49.54 -9.47 -4.25
N LEU A 126 49.72 -10.50 -5.08
CA LEU A 126 50.06 -10.34 -6.48
C LEU A 126 48.94 -9.61 -7.24
N VAL A 127 47.68 -9.99 -6.99
CA VAL A 127 46.51 -9.36 -7.63
C VAL A 127 46.40 -7.88 -7.25
N VAL A 128 46.53 -7.54 -5.95
CA VAL A 128 46.42 -6.16 -5.48
C VAL A 128 47.59 -5.30 -5.97
N LEU A 129 48.81 -5.86 -5.96
CA LEU A 129 49.99 -5.16 -6.47
C LEU A 129 49.98 -4.99 -7.99
N ALA A 130 49.22 -5.80 -8.73
CA ALA A 130 49.08 -5.67 -10.18
C ALA A 130 48.36 -4.36 -10.60
N TYR A 131 47.55 -3.76 -9.73
CA TYR A 131 46.90 -2.47 -10.02
C TYR A 131 47.19 -1.36 -9.01
N SER A 132 48.04 -1.62 -8.01
CA SER A 132 48.43 -0.64 -7.01
C SER A 132 49.93 -0.73 -6.70
N PRO A 133 50.64 0.40 -6.57
CA PRO A 133 52.06 0.41 -6.20
C PRO A 133 52.32 -0.08 -4.77
N ARG A 134 51.32 -0.02 -3.90
CA ARG A 134 51.42 -0.45 -2.50
C ARG A 134 50.07 -0.96 -2.02
N ALA A 135 50.10 -1.81 -1.01
CA ALA A 135 48.90 -2.27 -0.32
C ALA A 135 49.23 -2.56 1.14
N HIS A 136 48.26 -2.34 2.03
CA HIS A 136 48.38 -2.66 3.45
C HIS A 136 47.21 -3.56 3.83
N LEU A 137 47.44 -4.87 3.83
CA LEU A 137 46.45 -5.89 4.14
C LEU A 137 46.91 -6.71 5.34
N GLY A 138 46.11 -6.72 6.39
CA GLY A 138 46.36 -7.49 7.59
C GLY A 138 46.39 -9.01 7.36
N ARG A 139 47.01 -9.72 8.29
CA ARG A 139 46.97 -11.19 8.32
C ARG A 139 45.53 -11.66 8.54
N ASP A 140 45.17 -12.76 7.89
CA ASP A 140 43.84 -13.39 7.98
C ASP A 140 42.65 -12.46 7.67
N SER A 141 42.89 -11.36 6.96
CA SER A 141 41.82 -10.48 6.46
C SER A 141 41.09 -11.12 5.28
N THR A 142 39.77 -10.97 5.24
CA THR A 142 38.92 -11.47 4.17
C THR A 142 38.49 -10.33 3.27
N LEU A 143 38.70 -10.47 1.96
CA LEU A 143 38.47 -9.42 0.98
C LEU A 143 37.55 -9.89 -0.16
N PHE A 144 36.24 -9.70 0.01
CA PHE A 144 35.24 -9.92 -1.04
C PHE A 144 34.81 -8.61 -1.74
N GLY A 145 35.24 -7.46 -1.21
CA GLY A 145 34.99 -6.14 -1.78
C GLY A 145 36.06 -5.65 -2.75
N TYR A 146 35.80 -4.49 -3.36
CA TYR A 146 36.71 -3.81 -4.27
C TYR A 146 37.33 -2.57 -3.62
N ILE A 147 38.66 -2.48 -3.69
CA ILE A 147 39.46 -1.38 -3.17
C ILE A 147 39.99 -0.60 -4.36
N TYR A 148 39.53 0.64 -4.57
CA TYR A 148 40.00 1.48 -5.67
C TYR A 148 41.43 1.97 -5.43
N ASP A 149 41.78 2.23 -4.18
CA ASP A 149 43.06 2.83 -3.77
C ASP A 149 43.77 2.00 -2.70
N PRO A 150 44.31 0.81 -3.02
CA PRO A 150 44.99 -0.02 -2.02
C PRO A 150 46.23 0.65 -1.41
N ASP A 151 46.86 1.57 -2.14
CA ASP A 151 47.99 2.36 -1.66
C ASP A 151 47.61 3.45 -0.64
N LEU A 152 46.33 3.83 -0.59
CA LEU A 152 45.76 4.80 0.36
C LEU A 152 44.78 4.15 1.35
N THR A 153 44.63 2.83 1.32
CA THR A 153 43.71 2.10 2.19
C THR A 153 44.51 1.13 3.07
N GLU A 154 44.38 1.29 4.38
CA GLU A 154 44.95 0.36 5.35
C GLU A 154 43.87 -0.56 5.89
N ILE A 155 44.08 -1.88 5.77
CA ILE A 155 43.16 -2.90 6.29
C ILE A 155 43.88 -3.70 7.36
N GLY A 156 43.32 -3.68 8.58
CA GLY A 156 43.86 -4.37 9.74
C GLY A 156 43.71 -5.89 9.69
N GLU A 157 44.38 -6.57 10.64
CA GLU A 157 44.35 -8.03 10.76
C GLU A 157 42.94 -8.54 11.07
N GLN A 158 42.57 -9.69 10.49
CA GLN A 158 41.26 -10.32 10.67
C GLN A 158 40.05 -9.44 10.29
N ALA A 159 40.27 -8.35 9.53
CA ALA A 159 39.19 -7.53 9.01
C ALA A 159 38.42 -8.29 7.91
N ILE A 160 37.10 -8.16 7.91
CA ILE A 160 36.19 -8.79 6.96
C ILE A 160 35.56 -7.72 6.09
N ILE A 161 35.87 -7.75 4.80
CA ILE A 161 35.26 -6.88 3.79
C ILE A 161 34.27 -7.72 2.99
N GLY A 162 32.98 -7.46 3.18
CA GLY A 162 31.88 -8.18 2.54
C GLY A 162 31.84 -8.04 1.01
N GLY A 163 31.12 -8.96 0.36
CA GLY A 163 30.92 -8.94 -1.09
C GLY A 163 30.27 -7.65 -1.57
N GLY A 164 30.72 -7.11 -2.71
CA GLY A 164 30.14 -5.90 -3.30
C GLY A 164 30.51 -4.57 -2.61
N VAL A 165 31.26 -4.63 -1.50
CA VAL A 165 31.77 -3.42 -0.83
C VAL A 165 32.67 -2.62 -1.77
N ARG A 166 32.52 -1.30 -1.77
CA ARG A 166 33.34 -0.37 -2.57
C ARG A 166 34.07 0.61 -1.65
N ILE A 167 35.40 0.53 -1.63
CA ILE A 167 36.28 1.41 -0.82
C ILE A 167 37.02 2.36 -1.77
N CYS A 168 36.74 3.66 -1.66
CA CYS A 168 37.28 4.69 -2.54
C CYS A 168 37.94 5.81 -1.72
N ALA A 169 39.27 5.90 -1.78
CA ALA A 169 40.05 6.90 -1.04
C ALA A 169 40.22 8.22 -1.81
N HIS A 170 39.51 8.39 -2.93
CA HIS A 170 39.53 9.59 -3.75
C HIS A 170 38.13 10.06 -4.14
N SER A 171 38.06 11.32 -4.54
CA SER A 171 36.88 11.97 -5.11
C SER A 171 37.30 12.87 -6.28
N LEU A 172 36.45 12.94 -7.29
CA LEU A 172 36.56 13.85 -8.43
C LEU A 172 35.45 14.90 -8.30
N LEU A 173 35.84 16.17 -8.29
CA LEU A 173 34.95 17.30 -8.04
C LEU A 173 35.09 18.32 -9.16
N MET A 174 33.99 18.95 -9.55
CA MET A 174 34.02 20.16 -10.37
C MET A 174 34.04 21.36 -9.44
N LEU A 175 35.08 22.19 -9.53
CA LEU A 175 35.13 23.45 -8.79
C LEU A 175 34.17 24.47 -9.44
N PRO A 176 33.71 25.50 -8.69
CA PRO A 176 32.78 26.51 -9.21
C PRO A 176 33.27 27.28 -10.44
N ASP A 177 34.58 27.28 -10.69
CA ASP A 177 35.26 27.87 -11.84
C ASP A 177 35.34 26.92 -13.07
N GLY A 178 34.74 25.73 -12.98
CA GLY A 178 34.74 24.72 -14.05
C GLY A 178 36.01 23.87 -14.12
N VAL A 179 36.94 24.02 -13.16
CA VAL A 179 38.17 23.22 -13.10
C VAL A 179 37.88 21.88 -12.43
N GLN A 180 38.32 20.77 -13.04
CA GLN A 180 38.21 19.45 -12.43
C GLN A 180 39.32 19.28 -11.39
N ALA A 181 38.93 18.89 -10.18
CA ALA A 181 39.81 18.62 -9.06
C ALA A 181 39.74 17.15 -8.65
N TYR A 182 40.92 16.53 -8.53
CA TYR A 182 41.13 15.26 -7.86
C TYR A 182 41.55 15.54 -6.41
N ALA A 183 40.88 14.90 -5.46
CA ALA A 183 41.25 14.93 -4.06
C ALA A 183 41.27 13.51 -3.51
N SER A 184 42.31 13.16 -2.76
CA SER A 184 42.43 11.86 -2.10
C SER A 184 42.75 12.03 -0.62
N SER A 185 42.23 11.11 0.19
CA SER A 185 42.49 11.04 1.62
C SER A 185 42.57 9.59 2.07
N PRO A 186 43.59 9.19 2.84
CA PRO A 186 43.75 7.82 3.30
C PRO A 186 42.53 7.30 4.07
N ILE A 187 42.25 6.01 3.91
CA ILE A 187 41.21 5.28 4.66
C ILE A 187 41.90 4.30 5.60
N PHE A 188 41.46 4.27 6.85
CA PHE A 188 41.97 3.34 7.85
C PHE A 188 40.86 2.40 8.30
N ILE A 189 41.07 1.09 8.16
CA ILE A 189 40.18 0.04 8.63
C ILE A 189 40.95 -0.76 9.67
N GLY A 190 40.57 -0.67 10.94
CA GLY A 190 41.25 -1.30 12.05
C GLY A 190 41.17 -2.84 12.07
N PRO A 191 41.92 -3.51 12.96
CA PRO A 191 41.85 -4.96 13.16
C PRO A 191 40.46 -5.44 13.56
N ARG A 192 40.07 -6.65 13.12
CA ARG A 192 38.78 -7.32 13.43
C ARG A 192 37.53 -6.50 13.08
N VAL A 193 37.67 -5.52 12.19
CA VAL A 193 36.57 -4.74 11.64
C VAL A 193 35.75 -5.59 10.68
N VAL A 194 34.43 -5.45 10.70
CA VAL A 194 33.54 -6.10 9.74
C VAL A 194 32.81 -5.03 8.93
N ILE A 195 32.96 -5.04 7.61
CA ILE A 195 32.18 -4.21 6.71
C ILE A 195 31.22 -5.13 5.96
N GLY A 196 29.93 -4.97 6.23
CA GLY A 196 28.85 -5.73 5.61
C GLY A 196 28.79 -5.50 4.09
N GLY A 197 28.29 -6.50 3.37
CA GLY A 197 28.23 -6.49 1.90
C GLY A 197 27.53 -5.27 1.30
N GLU A 198 27.84 -4.94 0.05
CA GLU A 198 27.26 -3.81 -0.71
C GLU A 198 27.46 -2.41 -0.10
N SER A 199 28.30 -2.26 0.93
CA SER A 199 28.57 -0.98 1.58
C SER A 199 29.55 -0.09 0.78
N ARG A 200 29.49 1.23 0.97
CA ARG A 200 30.40 2.21 0.35
C ARG A 200 31.18 2.96 1.42
N ILE A 201 32.51 3.00 1.27
CA ILE A 201 33.43 3.71 2.17
C ILE A 201 34.10 4.86 1.41
N GLY A 202 33.86 6.09 1.85
CA GLY A 202 34.39 7.31 1.24
C GLY A 202 35.81 7.69 1.72
N PRO A 203 36.43 8.72 1.08
CA PRO A 203 37.78 9.18 1.41
C PRO A 203 37.88 9.69 2.85
N GLY A 204 39.00 9.43 3.52
CA GLY A 204 39.26 9.95 4.87
C GLY A 204 38.56 9.20 6.02
N VAL A 205 37.81 8.13 5.73
CA VAL A 205 37.13 7.34 6.76
C VAL A 205 38.15 6.61 7.63
N GLN A 206 37.91 6.61 8.95
CA GLN A 206 38.69 5.85 9.92
C GLN A 206 37.75 4.95 10.72
N ILE A 207 38.01 3.65 10.73
CA ILE A 207 37.26 2.66 11.49
C ILE A 207 38.19 2.04 12.53
N GLY A 208 37.89 2.27 13.80
CA GLY A 208 38.63 1.72 14.92
C GLY A 208 38.50 0.20 15.00
N SER A 209 39.43 -0.42 15.71
CA SER A 209 39.46 -1.87 15.92
C SER A 209 38.11 -2.40 16.39
N ASP A 210 37.75 -3.60 15.97
CA ASP A 210 36.49 -4.25 16.34
C ASP A 210 35.23 -3.48 15.91
N GLY A 211 35.32 -2.46 15.06
CA GLY A 211 34.15 -1.78 14.49
C GLY A 211 33.34 -2.67 13.54
N LEU A 212 32.04 -2.41 13.41
CA LEU A 212 31.17 -3.07 12.45
C LEU A 212 30.38 -2.04 11.64
N VAL A 213 30.43 -2.14 10.32
CA VAL A 213 29.56 -1.39 9.40
C VAL A 213 28.52 -2.36 8.85
N GLU A 214 27.24 -2.10 9.04
CA GLU A 214 26.16 -2.97 8.54
C GLU A 214 26.10 -2.99 7.01
N ALA A 215 25.57 -4.07 6.44
CA ALA A 215 25.49 -4.23 4.98
C ALA A 215 24.63 -3.13 4.32
N GLY A 216 25.00 -2.73 3.10
CA GLY A 216 24.32 -1.69 2.33
C GLY A 216 24.59 -0.25 2.83
N SER A 217 25.48 -0.07 3.80
CA SER A 217 25.70 1.25 4.42
C SER A 217 26.59 2.15 3.57
N VAL A 218 26.38 3.47 3.67
CA VAL A 218 27.22 4.49 3.03
C VAL A 218 27.93 5.30 4.09
N VAL A 219 29.21 5.01 4.34
CA VAL A 219 30.03 5.74 5.30
C VAL A 219 30.55 7.01 4.62
N ALA A 220 30.04 8.15 5.06
CA ALA A 220 30.36 9.45 4.49
C ALA A 220 31.87 9.76 4.60
N PRO A 221 32.45 10.55 3.68
CA PRO A 221 33.85 10.97 3.75
C PRO A 221 34.21 11.55 5.12
N PHE A 222 35.43 11.28 5.58
CA PHE A 222 35.98 11.76 6.86
C PHE A 222 35.24 11.30 8.13
N THR A 223 34.34 10.31 8.03
CA THR A 223 33.68 9.73 9.20
C THR A 223 34.69 8.95 10.04
N VAL A 224 34.73 9.23 11.34
CA VAL A 224 35.51 8.48 12.32
C VAL A 224 34.56 7.58 13.09
N ILE A 225 34.70 6.27 12.91
CA ILE A 225 34.02 5.22 13.65
C ILE A 225 34.96 4.76 14.76
N PRO A 226 34.65 5.02 16.05
CA PRO A 226 35.44 4.54 17.18
C PRO A 226 35.55 3.01 17.23
N ALA A 227 36.54 2.53 18.00
CA ALA A 227 36.72 1.10 18.22
C ALA A 227 35.54 0.50 18.99
N ASN A 228 35.21 -0.77 18.70
CA ASN A 228 34.06 -1.48 19.28
C ASN A 228 32.70 -0.79 19.03
N GLU A 229 32.49 -0.13 17.88
CA GLU A 229 31.18 0.46 17.56
C GLU A 229 30.56 -0.17 16.32
N ILE A 230 29.23 -0.21 16.30
CA ILE A 230 28.41 -0.70 15.21
C ILE A 230 27.72 0.50 14.56
N TRP A 231 27.89 0.67 13.25
CA TRP A 231 27.37 1.77 12.46
C TRP A 231 26.60 1.24 11.25
N GLY A 232 25.51 1.89 10.84
CA GLY A 232 24.67 1.44 9.72
C GLY A 232 23.83 2.55 9.09
N GLY A 233 23.38 2.33 7.85
CA GLY A 233 22.49 3.25 7.11
C GLY A 233 23.15 3.99 5.93
N ASN A 234 22.37 4.82 5.24
CA ASN A 234 22.82 5.70 4.15
C ASN A 234 22.28 7.13 4.38
N PRO A 235 23.07 8.04 5.00
CA PRO A 235 24.44 7.84 5.47
C PRO A 235 24.54 6.96 6.74
N ALA A 236 25.69 6.33 6.96
CA ALA A 236 25.92 5.47 8.10
C ALA A 236 26.04 6.28 9.39
N ILE A 237 25.30 5.88 10.43
CA ILE A 237 25.28 6.51 11.76
C ILE A 237 25.61 5.48 12.85
N PHE A 238 26.10 5.94 14.00
CA PHE A 238 26.32 5.08 15.18
C PHE A 238 25.02 4.42 15.64
N LEU A 239 25.07 3.11 15.87
CA LEU A 239 23.94 2.31 16.36
C LEU A 239 24.15 1.89 17.82
N ARG A 240 25.28 1.23 18.13
CA ARG A 240 25.60 0.72 19.49
C ARG A 240 27.06 0.29 19.64
N LYS A 241 27.51 0.01 20.87
CA LYS A 241 28.85 -0.58 21.15
C LYS A 241 28.84 -2.10 21.03
N ARG A 242 29.99 -2.67 20.67
CA ARG A 242 30.26 -4.11 20.50
C ARG A 242 30.54 -4.81 21.84
N SER A 243 31.03 -4.09 22.85
CA SER A 243 31.26 -4.61 24.21
C SER A 243 29.98 -5.10 24.90
N ASP A 244 28.84 -4.50 24.56
CA ASP A 244 27.54 -4.85 25.14
C ASP A 244 27.06 -6.24 24.68
N ALA A 245 27.74 -6.84 23.68
CA ALA A 245 27.55 -8.23 23.26
C ALA A 245 28.47 -9.23 23.99
N ALA A 246 29.52 -8.78 24.67
CA ALA A 246 30.53 -9.64 25.33
C ALA A 246 30.30 -9.81 26.85
N THR A 247 29.64 -8.86 27.52
CA THR A 247 29.23 -8.96 28.94
C THR A 247 28.15 -10.01 29.21
N ALA A 248 27.66 -10.71 28.17
CA ALA A 248 26.72 -11.82 28.31
C ALA A 248 27.40 -13.20 28.48
N ARG A 249 28.74 -13.27 28.56
CA ARG A 249 29.48 -14.53 28.71
C ARG A 249 30.61 -14.42 29.76
N ASN A 250 30.40 -15.11 30.89
CA ASN A 250 31.33 -15.45 31.96
C ASN A 250 31.70 -14.41 33.03
N ASP A 251 31.03 -14.54 34.17
CA ASP A 251 31.64 -14.60 35.51
C ASP A 251 30.66 -15.12 36.56
N GLY A 252 30.85 -16.38 36.98
CA GLY A 252 30.21 -16.95 38.16
C GLY A 252 31.23 -17.14 39.28
N SER A 253 30.96 -16.55 40.45
CA SER A 253 31.18 -17.05 41.83
C SER A 253 31.44 -15.89 42.84
N PRO A 254 30.97 -15.93 44.11
CA PRO A 254 29.57 -15.85 44.49
C PRO A 254 29.29 -14.85 45.65
N ALA A 255 28.08 -14.31 45.64
CA ALA A 255 27.26 -13.85 46.77
C ALA A 255 27.76 -12.69 47.68
N SER A 256 27.20 -11.50 47.41
CA SER A 256 26.35 -10.82 48.40
C SER A 256 25.25 -9.98 47.74
N LEU A 257 23.99 -10.38 47.99
CA LEU A 257 22.76 -9.57 48.03
C LEU A 257 22.39 -8.72 46.80
N VAL A 258 21.56 -9.27 45.90
CA VAL A 258 20.11 -8.94 45.74
C VAL A 258 19.47 -10.12 44.98
N ALA A 259 18.36 -10.66 45.51
CA ALA A 259 17.75 -11.91 45.07
C ALA A 259 17.17 -11.84 43.65
N SER A 260 17.60 -12.80 42.84
CA SER A 260 17.32 -13.06 41.44
C SER A 260 15.91 -13.62 41.19
N VAL A 261 15.30 -13.18 40.09
CA VAL A 261 14.53 -14.08 39.22
C VAL A 261 15.44 -14.33 38.01
N ASP A 262 15.97 -15.55 37.90
CA ASP A 262 16.94 -15.95 36.87
C ASP A 262 16.34 -15.91 35.45
N PRO A 263 17.08 -15.49 34.41
CA PRO A 263 16.76 -15.84 33.02
C PRO A 263 17.45 -17.16 32.63
N VAL A 264 16.65 -18.10 32.12
CA VAL A 264 17.07 -19.41 31.60
C VAL A 264 17.99 -19.27 30.37
N PRO A 265 18.98 -20.16 30.14
CA PRO A 265 19.90 -20.08 29.01
C PRO A 265 19.25 -20.58 27.71
N GLY A 266 19.35 -19.79 26.65
CA GLY A 266 19.22 -20.28 25.26
C GLY A 266 17.83 -20.71 24.77
N GLY A 267 16.77 -20.35 25.49
CA GLY A 267 15.39 -20.48 24.98
C GLY A 267 15.00 -19.26 24.13
N VAL A 268 14.08 -19.48 23.18
CA VAL A 268 13.27 -18.39 22.61
C VAL A 268 12.68 -17.62 23.79
N ARG A 269 12.71 -16.28 23.75
CA ARG A 269 12.06 -15.53 24.84
C ARG A 269 10.57 -15.96 24.87
N PRO A 270 9.93 -16.11 26.04
CA PRO A 270 8.56 -16.63 26.12
C PRO A 270 7.54 -15.88 25.24
N ASP A 271 7.79 -14.60 24.95
CA ASP A 271 7.04 -13.73 24.03
C ASP A 271 7.24 -14.06 22.54
N GLU A 272 8.44 -14.47 22.12
CA GLU A 272 8.74 -14.86 20.73
C GLU A 272 8.17 -16.23 20.38
N GLU A 273 8.21 -17.19 21.30
CA GLU A 273 7.64 -18.52 21.06
C GLU A 273 6.11 -18.45 21.03
N GLU A 274 5.51 -17.61 21.89
CA GLU A 274 4.10 -17.24 21.80
C GLU A 274 3.77 -16.54 20.47
N SER A 275 4.63 -15.64 19.99
CA SER A 275 4.45 -14.98 18.69
C SER A 275 4.49 -15.95 17.50
N ILE A 276 5.40 -16.93 17.52
CA ILE A 276 5.47 -18.00 16.52
C ILE A 276 4.24 -18.90 16.60
N ARG A 277 3.80 -19.28 17.81
CA ARG A 277 2.57 -20.06 17.99
C ARG A 277 1.34 -19.31 17.48
N GLN A 278 1.23 -18.01 17.74
CA GLN A 278 0.17 -17.16 17.20
C GLN A 278 0.20 -17.11 15.67
N LEU A 279 1.39 -16.99 15.08
CA LEU A 279 1.57 -16.99 13.63
C LEU A 279 1.11 -18.31 13.00
N VAL A 280 1.50 -19.44 13.59
CA VAL A 280 1.09 -20.77 13.11
C VAL A 280 -0.41 -20.99 13.31
N ALA A 281 -0.96 -20.58 14.45
CA ALA A 281 -2.40 -20.62 14.71
C ALA A 281 -3.18 -19.85 13.64
N ASP A 282 -2.73 -18.65 13.29
CA ASP A 282 -3.36 -17.80 12.27
C ASP A 282 -3.25 -18.37 10.85
N ALA A 283 -2.15 -19.07 10.54
CA ALA A 283 -1.91 -19.73 9.27
C ALA A 283 -2.74 -21.01 9.10
N LEU A 284 -2.87 -21.81 10.17
CA LEU A 284 -3.65 -23.04 10.20
C LEU A 284 -5.14 -22.82 10.49
N GLY A 285 -5.54 -21.59 10.87
CA GLY A 285 -6.94 -21.27 11.17
C GLY A 285 -7.48 -21.90 12.46
N MET A 286 -6.61 -22.22 13.43
CA MET A 286 -6.99 -22.86 14.70
C MET A 286 -6.78 -21.92 15.90
N PRO A 287 -7.50 -22.13 17.03
CA PRO A 287 -7.25 -21.38 18.26
C PRO A 287 -5.81 -21.57 18.75
N VAL A 288 -5.17 -20.49 19.20
CA VAL A 288 -3.77 -20.50 19.70
C VAL A 288 -3.62 -21.45 20.88
N ALA A 289 -4.67 -21.61 21.70
CA ALA A 289 -4.71 -22.58 22.79
C ALA A 289 -4.50 -24.04 22.34
N ASN A 290 -4.77 -24.34 21.07
CA ASN A 290 -4.59 -25.66 20.48
C ASN A 290 -3.20 -25.83 19.83
N VAL A 291 -2.38 -24.77 19.77
CA VAL A 291 -1.01 -24.82 19.23
C VAL A 291 -0.02 -24.99 20.39
N CYS A 292 0.35 -26.23 20.68
CA CYS A 292 1.43 -26.53 21.64
C CYS A 292 2.82 -26.27 21.04
N GLY A 293 3.82 -26.00 21.89
CA GLY A 293 5.20 -25.68 21.45
C GLY A 293 5.91 -26.79 20.68
N ASN A 294 5.38 -28.01 20.68
CA ASN A 294 5.88 -29.16 19.95
C ASN A 294 4.97 -29.61 18.79
N LEU A 295 3.94 -28.84 18.43
CA LEU A 295 3.02 -29.18 17.34
C LEU A 295 3.79 -29.42 16.03
N SER A 296 3.50 -30.53 15.37
CA SER A 296 4.11 -30.94 14.11
C SER A 296 3.07 -31.27 13.05
N ALA A 297 3.53 -31.40 11.80
CA ALA A 297 2.68 -31.81 10.68
C ALA A 297 2.16 -33.25 10.78
N GLU A 298 2.69 -34.06 11.69
CA GLU A 298 2.16 -35.41 11.97
C GLU A 298 0.94 -35.35 12.91
N ASP A 299 0.83 -34.28 13.71
CA ASP A 299 -0.21 -34.10 14.71
C ASP A 299 -1.41 -33.27 14.20
N ALA A 300 -1.20 -32.49 13.13
CA ALA A 300 -2.20 -31.59 12.55
C ALA A 300 -2.37 -31.85 11.05
N ALA A 301 -3.53 -32.41 10.66
CA ALA A 301 -3.85 -32.70 9.26
C ALA A 301 -3.86 -31.44 8.37
N ASP A 302 -4.20 -30.29 8.94
CA ASP A 302 -4.23 -28.99 8.24
C ASP A 302 -2.83 -28.40 7.99
N TRP A 303 -1.77 -29.03 8.49
CA TRP A 303 -0.38 -28.61 8.28
C TRP A 303 0.22 -29.23 7.01
N ASP A 304 -0.41 -28.92 5.88
CA ASP A 304 0.00 -29.35 4.56
C ASP A 304 1.03 -28.41 3.90
N SER A 305 1.32 -28.63 2.62
CA SER A 305 2.25 -27.77 1.86
C SER A 305 1.75 -26.33 1.69
N LEU A 306 0.43 -26.09 1.68
CA LEU A 306 -0.16 -24.75 1.57
C LEU A 306 -0.04 -24.00 2.89
N ALA A 307 -0.28 -24.69 4.01
CA ALA A 307 -0.04 -24.15 5.35
C ALA A 307 1.43 -23.75 5.54
N GLN A 308 2.39 -24.54 5.05
CA GLN A 308 3.81 -24.17 5.07
C GLN A 308 4.09 -22.87 4.32
N MET A 309 3.41 -22.62 3.20
CA MET A 309 3.53 -21.36 2.46
C MET A 309 2.93 -20.19 3.24
N ALA A 310 1.76 -20.38 3.86
CA ALA A 310 1.13 -19.37 4.69
C ALA A 310 1.99 -19.00 5.91
N ILE A 311 2.66 -19.99 6.51
CA ILE A 311 3.63 -19.79 7.60
C ILE A 311 4.84 -19.02 7.08
N ALA A 312 5.45 -19.44 5.96
CA ALA A 312 6.60 -18.77 5.37
C ALA A 312 6.32 -17.30 5.03
N ALA A 313 5.16 -17.01 4.45
CA ALA A 313 4.70 -15.67 4.16
C ALA A 313 4.47 -14.86 5.44
N SER A 314 3.86 -15.45 6.46
CA SER A 314 3.64 -14.78 7.73
C SER A 314 4.95 -14.48 8.46
N LEU A 315 5.97 -15.35 8.36
CA LEU A 315 7.31 -15.09 8.88
C LEU A 315 7.95 -13.89 8.18
N ASN A 316 7.72 -13.74 6.88
CA ASN A 316 8.17 -12.58 6.13
C ASN A 316 7.45 -11.30 6.57
N VAL A 317 6.12 -11.33 6.58
CA VAL A 317 5.25 -10.19 6.86
C VAL A 317 5.42 -9.70 8.30
N ARG A 318 5.44 -10.62 9.27
CA ARG A 318 5.47 -10.31 10.70
C ARG A 318 6.86 -10.14 11.27
N MET A 319 7.84 -10.88 10.75
CA MET A 319 9.19 -10.95 11.33
C MET A 319 10.31 -10.55 10.37
N GLY A 320 9.99 -10.20 9.12
CA GLY A 320 10.98 -9.84 8.10
C GLY A 320 11.86 -11.02 7.64
N VAL A 321 11.50 -12.25 7.98
CA VAL A 321 12.30 -13.44 7.67
C VAL A 321 12.01 -13.88 6.24
N GLN A 322 13.02 -13.79 5.37
CA GLN A 322 12.95 -14.30 4.00
C GLN A 322 13.18 -15.83 4.01
N VAL A 323 12.22 -16.56 3.46
CA VAL A 323 12.19 -18.03 3.43
C VAL A 323 12.35 -18.49 1.98
N THR A 324 13.35 -19.33 1.69
CA THR A 324 13.53 -19.96 0.37
C THR A 324 12.59 -21.15 0.19
N ALA A 325 12.46 -21.71 -1.03
CA ALA A 325 11.56 -22.84 -1.24
C ALA A 325 12.02 -24.10 -0.48
N ALA A 326 13.33 -24.33 -0.40
CA ALA A 326 13.90 -25.42 0.40
C ALA A 326 13.62 -25.24 1.91
N GLU A 327 13.64 -24.01 2.41
CA GLU A 327 13.34 -23.71 3.82
C GLU A 327 11.85 -23.82 4.11
N ALA A 328 10.99 -23.39 3.18
CA ALA A 328 9.54 -23.45 3.33
C ALA A 328 9.04 -24.90 3.46
N GLY A 329 9.56 -25.82 2.64
CA GLY A 329 9.27 -27.26 2.75
C GLY A 329 9.77 -27.91 4.05
N ALA A 330 10.66 -27.26 4.79
CA ALA A 330 11.18 -27.72 6.07
C ALA A 330 10.37 -27.22 7.29
N LEU A 331 9.37 -26.34 7.08
CA LEU A 331 8.53 -25.77 8.15
C LEU A 331 7.46 -26.76 8.65
N ARG A 332 7.88 -27.93 9.12
CA ARG A 332 6.97 -29.04 9.51
C ARG A 332 6.70 -29.15 11.01
N SER A 333 7.25 -28.26 11.81
CA SER A 333 7.00 -28.21 13.26
C SER A 333 7.33 -26.84 13.85
N ILE A 334 6.75 -26.52 15.01
CA ILE A 334 7.08 -25.30 15.76
C ILE A 334 8.59 -25.19 16.05
N PRO A 335 9.29 -26.25 16.53
CA PRO A 335 10.74 -26.20 16.70
C PRO A 335 11.52 -25.90 15.41
N ALA A 336 11.10 -26.47 14.26
CA ALA A 336 11.76 -26.19 12.98
C ALA A 336 11.60 -24.72 12.55
N ILE A 337 10.43 -24.13 12.81
CA ILE A 337 10.18 -22.71 12.56
C ILE A 337 11.03 -21.85 13.49
N VAL A 338 11.07 -22.17 14.78
CA VAL A 338 11.92 -21.51 15.78
C VAL A 338 13.39 -21.54 15.36
N ASP A 339 13.89 -22.70 14.93
CA ASP A 339 15.27 -22.86 14.48
C ASP A 339 15.56 -22.05 13.22
N LEU A 340 14.65 -22.02 12.25
CA LEU A 340 14.80 -21.19 11.06
C LEU A 340 14.83 -19.71 11.42
N VAL A 341 13.87 -19.24 12.24
CA VAL A 341 13.80 -17.86 12.72
C VAL A 341 15.08 -17.51 13.47
N ARG A 342 15.58 -18.37 14.36
CA ARG A 342 16.85 -18.17 15.07
C ARG A 342 18.04 -18.09 14.11
N LYS A 343 18.11 -18.99 13.12
CA LYS A 343 19.16 -19.02 12.11
C LYS A 343 19.13 -17.80 11.19
N LYS A 344 17.97 -17.21 10.92
CA LYS A 344 17.83 -16.02 10.07
C LYS A 344 17.92 -14.71 10.87
N ARG A 345 17.46 -14.68 12.12
CA ARG A 345 17.56 -13.54 13.04
C ARG A 345 18.94 -13.36 13.66
N SER A 346 19.74 -14.41 13.79
CA SER A 346 21.18 -14.26 14.08
C SER A 346 21.94 -13.49 12.99
N PHE A 347 21.29 -13.24 11.84
CA PHE A 347 21.75 -12.39 10.74
C PHE A 347 20.87 -11.15 10.51
N ALA A 348 19.84 -10.90 11.32
CA ALA A 348 18.96 -9.73 11.20
C ALA A 348 19.26 -8.71 12.31
N PRO A 349 19.35 -7.41 11.99
CA PRO A 349 19.62 -6.37 12.99
C PRO A 349 18.45 -6.28 13.99
N PRO A 350 18.68 -5.79 15.23
CA PRO A 350 17.60 -5.50 16.16
C PRO A 350 16.70 -4.42 15.57
N VAL A 351 15.38 -4.61 15.75
CA VAL A 351 14.36 -3.63 15.40
C VAL A 351 14.64 -2.34 16.19
N ALA A 352 15.24 -1.35 15.53
CA ALA A 352 15.30 0.03 16.03
C ALA A 352 13.86 0.57 16.11
N SER A 353 13.58 1.40 17.11
CA SER A 353 12.26 1.91 17.51
C SER A 353 11.30 2.06 16.32
N MET A 354 10.41 1.08 16.16
CA MET A 354 9.35 1.12 15.17
C MET A 354 8.54 2.39 15.38
N PRO A 355 8.31 3.21 14.35
CA PRO A 355 7.42 4.36 14.48
C PRO A 355 6.06 3.86 14.94
N SER A 356 5.45 4.56 15.90
CA SER A 356 4.11 4.22 16.35
C SER A 356 3.15 4.37 15.17
N ALA A 357 2.42 3.32 14.84
CA ALA A 357 1.34 3.44 13.85
C ALA A 357 0.37 4.55 14.28
N PRO A 358 -0.18 5.32 13.32
CA PRO A 358 -1.10 6.42 13.64
C PRO A 358 -2.27 5.91 14.49
N ASN A 359 -2.76 6.77 15.39
CA ASN A 359 -3.94 6.44 16.21
C ASN A 359 -5.19 6.30 15.33
N ASN A 360 -5.29 7.11 14.27
CA ASN A 360 -6.35 7.00 13.28
C ASN A 360 -5.92 6.05 12.14
N PRO A 361 -6.57 4.89 11.95
CA PRO A 361 -6.21 3.94 10.91
C PRO A 361 -6.42 4.46 9.49
N GLU A 362 -7.25 5.50 9.29
CA GLU A 362 -7.45 6.12 7.97
C GLU A 362 -6.19 6.80 7.42
N LEU A 363 -5.16 7.02 8.27
CA LEU A 363 -3.85 7.55 7.87
C LEU A 363 -2.83 6.47 7.50
N LEU A 364 -3.07 5.19 7.82
CA LEU A 364 -2.16 4.08 7.49
C LEU A 364 -1.71 4.06 6.01
N PRO A 365 -2.58 4.34 5.02
CA PRO A 365 -2.19 4.31 3.61
C PRO A 365 -1.15 5.36 3.19
N LEU A 366 -0.88 6.37 4.04
CA LEU A 366 0.10 7.42 3.75
C LEU A 366 1.54 6.94 3.96
N PHE A 367 1.73 5.88 4.77
CA PHE A 367 3.03 5.38 5.17
C PHE A 367 3.50 4.22 4.28
N ASP A 368 4.77 3.85 4.43
CA ASP A 368 5.32 2.68 3.76
C ASP A 368 4.56 1.40 4.16
N ARG A 369 4.12 0.65 3.15
CA ARG A 369 3.27 -0.54 3.32
C ARG A 369 3.98 -1.67 4.04
N GLU A 370 5.28 -1.86 3.81
CA GLU A 370 6.06 -2.91 4.45
C GLU A 370 6.25 -2.61 5.93
N LEU A 371 6.71 -1.40 6.23
CA LEU A 371 6.94 -0.94 7.59
C LEU A 371 5.65 -0.98 8.41
N MET A 372 4.53 -0.44 7.90
CA MET A 372 3.26 -0.43 8.65
C MET A 372 2.70 -1.83 8.86
N THR A 373 2.86 -2.74 7.90
CA THR A 373 2.40 -4.12 8.10
C THR A 373 3.15 -4.79 9.25
N ARG A 374 4.45 -4.51 9.39
CA ARG A 374 5.24 -4.99 10.55
C ARG A 374 4.79 -4.34 11.87
N VAL A 375 4.56 -3.03 11.89
CA VAL A 375 4.06 -2.31 13.09
C VAL A 375 2.70 -2.86 13.54
N LEU A 376 1.79 -3.12 12.60
CA LEU A 376 0.48 -3.69 12.90
C LEU A 376 0.58 -5.12 13.46
N SER A 377 1.54 -5.90 12.96
CA SER A 377 1.82 -7.24 13.50
C SER A 377 2.23 -7.20 14.97
N GLU A 378 3.08 -6.25 15.37
CA GLU A 378 3.53 -6.10 16.76
C GLU A 378 2.40 -5.62 17.69
N ARG A 379 1.46 -4.81 17.19
CA ARG A 379 0.27 -4.41 17.96
C ARG A 379 -0.71 -5.56 18.16
N SER A 380 -0.84 -6.44 17.17
CA SER A 380 -1.79 -7.55 17.21
C SER A 380 -1.43 -8.59 18.29
N THR A 381 -0.16 -8.73 18.67
CA THR A 381 0.27 -9.65 19.74
C THR A 381 -0.01 -9.09 21.15
N ALA A 382 -0.30 -7.78 21.28
CA ALA A 382 -0.56 -7.12 22.55
C ALA A 382 -2.03 -7.22 23.04
N GLY A 383 -2.88 -8.03 22.38
CA GLY A 383 -4.22 -8.36 22.83
C GLY A 383 -5.23 -7.21 22.75
N VAL A 384 -5.83 -6.99 21.59
CA VAL A 384 -7.01 -6.13 21.44
C VAL A 384 -8.27 -6.99 21.36
N ALA A 385 -9.27 -6.70 22.20
CA ALA A 385 -10.55 -7.37 22.22
C ALA A 385 -11.28 -7.21 20.88
N LYS A 386 -11.57 -8.34 20.21
CA LYS A 386 -12.34 -8.39 18.95
C LYS A 386 -13.82 -8.16 19.26
N SER A 387 -14.36 -7.00 18.89
CA SER A 387 -15.81 -6.75 18.91
C SER A 387 -16.38 -6.82 17.48
N GLY A 388 -17.30 -7.76 17.23
CA GLY A 388 -18.03 -7.90 15.96
C GLY A 388 -17.92 -9.29 15.34
N GLU A 389 -18.97 -9.73 14.63
CA GLU A 389 -18.94 -10.95 13.83
C GLU A 389 -17.93 -10.80 12.68
N PRO A 390 -17.09 -11.82 12.42
CA PRO A 390 -16.10 -11.76 11.36
C PRO A 390 -16.76 -11.72 9.98
N VAL A 391 -16.22 -10.89 9.09
CA VAL A 391 -16.61 -10.88 7.69
C VAL A 391 -16.01 -12.09 6.99
N GLN A 392 -16.85 -12.94 6.40
CA GLN A 392 -16.40 -14.06 5.58
C GLN A 392 -15.81 -13.55 4.26
N VAL A 393 -14.58 -13.96 3.95
CA VAL A 393 -13.88 -13.67 2.69
C VAL A 393 -13.49 -14.98 2.04
N VAL A 394 -14.02 -15.27 0.86
CA VAL A 394 -13.68 -16.49 0.12
C VAL A 394 -12.84 -16.12 -1.10
N ILE A 395 -11.67 -16.73 -1.26
CA ILE A 395 -10.72 -16.39 -2.33
C ILE A 395 -10.51 -17.60 -3.23
N ALA A 396 -10.73 -17.44 -4.54
CA ALA A 396 -10.38 -18.43 -5.54
C ALA A 396 -9.31 -17.86 -6.48
N ALA A 397 -8.25 -18.63 -6.73
CA ALA A 397 -7.13 -18.19 -7.54
C ALA A 397 -6.62 -19.27 -8.49
N THR A 398 -6.02 -18.86 -9.61
CA THR A 398 -5.31 -19.78 -10.54
C THR A 398 -3.89 -20.13 -10.05
N PHE A 399 -3.41 -19.42 -9.03
CA PHE A 399 -2.13 -19.61 -8.36
C PHE A 399 -2.31 -19.72 -6.84
N THR A 400 -1.27 -20.13 -6.12
CA THR A 400 -1.26 -20.21 -4.64
C THR A 400 -1.38 -18.81 -4.03
N ALA A 401 -2.50 -18.51 -3.37
CA ALA A 401 -2.89 -17.17 -2.91
C ALA A 401 -2.84 -17.01 -1.37
N GLU A 402 -2.75 -18.11 -0.64
CA GLU A 402 -2.69 -18.20 0.83
C GLU A 402 -1.70 -17.22 1.48
N PRO A 403 -0.50 -16.95 0.90
CA PRO A 403 0.44 -15.96 1.43
C PRO A 403 -0.13 -14.55 1.67
N LEU A 404 -1.18 -14.13 0.96
CA LEU A 404 -1.79 -12.80 1.14
C LEU A 404 -2.58 -12.66 2.45
N ALA A 405 -3.00 -13.78 3.06
CA ALA A 405 -3.91 -13.80 4.21
C ALA A 405 -3.36 -13.01 5.41
N ALA A 406 -2.04 -13.05 5.62
CA ALA A 406 -1.39 -12.36 6.74
C ALA A 406 -1.58 -10.85 6.67
N ALA A 407 -1.26 -10.23 5.52
CA ALA A 407 -1.43 -8.80 5.32
C ALA A 407 -2.91 -8.40 5.36
N LEU A 408 -3.78 -9.20 4.70
CA LEU A 408 -5.22 -8.96 4.69
C LEU A 408 -5.82 -8.90 6.11
N LYS A 409 -5.53 -9.91 6.96
CA LYS A 409 -6.01 -9.96 8.35
C LYS A 409 -5.50 -8.78 9.19
N LEU A 410 -4.21 -8.42 9.05
CA LEU A 410 -3.60 -7.34 9.82
C LEU A 410 -4.22 -5.98 9.49
N TRP A 411 -4.36 -5.68 8.19
CA TRP A 411 -4.89 -4.40 7.75
C TRP A 411 -6.38 -4.27 8.06
N THR A 412 -7.21 -5.29 7.82
CA THR A 412 -8.64 -5.21 8.18
C THR A 412 -8.86 -5.07 9.68
N SER A 413 -8.05 -5.76 10.49
CA SER A 413 -8.08 -5.64 11.96
C SER A 413 -7.72 -4.22 12.42
N ALA A 414 -6.78 -3.54 11.74
CA ALA A 414 -6.42 -2.16 12.06
C ALA A 414 -7.59 -1.17 11.87
N PHE A 415 -8.51 -1.47 10.95
CA PHE A 415 -9.77 -0.74 10.77
C PHE A 415 -10.91 -1.23 11.69
N GLY A 416 -10.65 -2.20 12.57
CA GLY A 416 -11.65 -2.82 13.44
C GLY A 416 -12.64 -3.71 12.69
N ILE A 417 -12.19 -4.37 11.62
CA ILE A 417 -13.00 -5.28 10.80
C ILE A 417 -12.39 -6.68 10.92
N PRO A 418 -12.87 -7.54 11.84
CA PRO A 418 -12.41 -8.93 11.88
C PRO A 418 -12.84 -9.65 10.60
N VAL A 419 -11.95 -10.47 10.05
CA VAL A 419 -12.22 -11.27 8.84
C VAL A 419 -11.92 -12.74 9.07
N GLN A 420 -12.73 -13.60 8.47
CA GLN A 420 -12.49 -15.03 8.35
C GLN A 420 -12.24 -15.33 6.87
N ILE A 421 -11.12 -15.95 6.55
CA ILE A 421 -10.69 -16.18 5.17
C ILE A 421 -10.77 -17.67 4.88
N GLU A 422 -11.41 -18.03 3.77
CA GLU A 422 -11.45 -19.38 3.20
C GLU A 422 -10.89 -19.33 1.78
N PHE A 423 -10.00 -20.27 1.44
CA PHE A 423 -9.44 -20.38 0.09
C PHE A 423 -10.11 -21.54 -0.64
N ALA A 424 -10.53 -21.32 -1.88
CA ALA A 424 -10.89 -22.40 -2.77
C ALA A 424 -9.62 -23.16 -3.18
N ALA A 425 -9.79 -24.44 -3.53
CA ALA A 425 -8.66 -25.26 -3.95
C ALA A 425 -7.95 -24.68 -5.19
N TYR A 426 -6.65 -24.95 -5.29
CA TYR A 426 -5.77 -24.45 -6.35
C TYR A 426 -6.37 -24.63 -7.75
N ASN A 427 -6.38 -23.55 -8.53
CA ASN A 427 -6.85 -23.51 -9.92
C ASN A 427 -8.30 -24.00 -10.11
N GLN A 428 -9.16 -23.78 -9.12
CA GLN A 428 -10.59 -24.12 -9.18
C GLN A 428 -11.51 -22.89 -9.31
N VAL A 429 -11.05 -21.83 -9.96
CA VAL A 429 -11.85 -20.60 -10.12
C VAL A 429 -13.20 -20.88 -10.82
N PRO A 430 -13.27 -21.58 -11.97
CA PRO A 430 -14.56 -21.89 -12.60
C PRO A 430 -15.48 -22.73 -11.70
N GLN A 431 -14.93 -23.73 -10.99
CA GLN A 431 -15.69 -24.61 -10.10
C GLN A 431 -16.24 -23.83 -8.90
N ALA A 432 -15.44 -22.93 -8.32
CA ALA A 432 -15.91 -22.04 -7.25
C ALA A 432 -17.07 -21.16 -7.73
N LEU A 433 -17.02 -20.62 -8.95
CA LEU A 433 -18.07 -19.76 -9.50
C LEU A 433 -19.36 -20.52 -9.90
N LEU A 434 -19.23 -21.76 -10.39
CA LEU A 434 -20.33 -22.48 -11.04
C LEU A 434 -20.96 -23.58 -10.19
N ALA A 435 -20.20 -24.26 -9.32
CA ALA A 435 -20.74 -25.38 -8.55
C ALA A 435 -21.79 -24.89 -7.54
N ALA A 436 -22.88 -25.66 -7.43
CA ALA A 436 -23.85 -25.48 -6.36
C ALA A 436 -23.20 -25.85 -5.02
N ASP A 437 -23.46 -25.07 -3.97
CA ASP A 437 -22.87 -25.26 -2.64
C ASP A 437 -21.33 -25.13 -2.59
N SER A 438 -20.72 -24.46 -3.59
CA SER A 438 -19.33 -24.03 -3.48
C SER A 438 -19.14 -23.04 -2.33
N ALA A 439 -17.89 -22.82 -1.87
CA ALA A 439 -17.61 -21.81 -0.85
C ALA A 439 -18.11 -20.41 -1.25
N PHE A 440 -17.99 -20.07 -2.54
CA PHE A 440 -18.55 -18.84 -3.11
C PHE A 440 -20.08 -18.82 -3.06
N ASP A 441 -20.73 -19.94 -3.39
CA ASP A 441 -22.18 -20.04 -3.34
C ASP A 441 -22.70 -19.97 -1.89
N ARG A 442 -22.02 -20.57 -0.91
CA ARG A 442 -22.39 -20.47 0.52
C ARG A 442 -22.19 -19.06 1.08
N ASN A 443 -21.19 -18.32 0.59
CA ASN A 443 -20.86 -16.99 1.08
C ASN A 443 -21.78 -15.90 0.51
N LYS A 444 -22.99 -15.80 1.07
CA LYS A 444 -24.04 -14.86 0.61
C LYS A 444 -23.91 -13.43 1.16
N THR A 445 -23.26 -13.24 2.32
CA THR A 445 -23.20 -11.95 3.04
C THR A 445 -21.77 -11.40 3.19
N GLY A 446 -20.77 -12.20 2.81
CA GLY A 446 -19.36 -11.84 2.82
C GLY A 446 -18.89 -11.29 1.46
N ILE A 447 -17.58 -11.44 1.23
CA ILE A 447 -16.91 -10.99 0.01
C ILE A 447 -16.26 -12.19 -0.68
N ASN A 448 -16.52 -12.35 -1.97
CA ASN A 448 -15.92 -13.38 -2.82
C ASN A 448 -14.87 -12.73 -3.73
N VAL A 449 -13.65 -13.28 -3.79
CA VAL A 449 -12.51 -12.69 -4.50
C VAL A 449 -11.96 -13.66 -5.54
N VAL A 450 -11.88 -13.23 -6.79
CA VAL A 450 -11.27 -13.99 -7.89
C VAL A 450 -9.93 -13.37 -8.28
N LEU A 451 -8.86 -14.17 -8.23
CA LEU A 451 -7.51 -13.77 -8.59
C LEU A 451 -7.00 -14.63 -9.74
N VAL A 452 -6.67 -13.99 -10.87
CA VAL A 452 -6.17 -14.70 -12.06
C VAL A 452 -4.92 -14.02 -12.60
N ARG A 453 -4.08 -14.81 -13.26
CA ARG A 453 -2.88 -14.31 -13.94
C ARG A 453 -2.90 -14.72 -15.42
N PRO A 454 -2.32 -13.90 -16.33
CA PRO A 454 -2.36 -14.18 -17.76
C PRO A 454 -1.71 -15.51 -18.13
N GLU A 455 -0.68 -15.95 -17.41
CA GLU A 455 0.06 -17.16 -17.74
C GLU A 455 -0.79 -18.43 -17.64
N ASP A 456 -1.77 -18.48 -16.73
CA ASP A 456 -2.64 -19.65 -16.57
C ASP A 456 -3.81 -19.64 -17.56
N LEU A 457 -4.17 -18.47 -18.10
CA LEU A 457 -5.25 -18.33 -19.09
C LEU A 457 -4.75 -18.54 -20.53
N LEU A 458 -3.46 -18.30 -20.75
CA LEU A 458 -2.81 -18.40 -22.04
C LEU A 458 -1.97 -19.68 -22.16
N ASP A 459 -2.15 -20.63 -21.24
CA ASP A 459 -1.52 -21.94 -21.30
C ASP A 459 -2.27 -22.81 -22.33
N GLY A 460 -1.66 -23.01 -23.50
CA GLY A 460 -2.23 -23.79 -24.61
C GLY A 460 -2.15 -23.11 -25.98
N PRO A 461 -2.78 -23.70 -27.02
CA PRO A 461 -2.78 -23.14 -28.38
C PRO A 461 -3.47 -21.78 -28.45
N GLU A 462 -2.91 -20.85 -29.23
CA GLU A 462 -3.44 -19.47 -29.38
C GLU A 462 -4.92 -19.43 -29.77
N GLN A 463 -5.41 -20.40 -30.55
CA GLN A 463 -6.81 -20.44 -30.97
C GLN A 463 -7.80 -20.60 -29.80
N MET A 464 -7.34 -21.12 -28.66
CA MET A 464 -8.17 -21.38 -27.49
C MET A 464 -8.11 -20.27 -26.43
N HIS A 465 -7.19 -19.30 -26.57
CA HIS A 465 -6.98 -18.26 -25.55
C HIS A 465 -8.20 -17.34 -25.37
N ASP A 466 -8.79 -16.88 -26.47
CA ASP A 466 -10.01 -16.04 -26.44
C ASP A 466 -11.22 -16.81 -25.88
N GLU A 467 -11.32 -18.11 -26.18
CA GLU A 467 -12.38 -18.97 -25.64
C GLU A 467 -12.22 -19.18 -24.14
N ALA A 468 -10.99 -19.41 -23.65
CA ALA A 468 -10.71 -19.58 -22.22
C ALA A 468 -11.04 -18.32 -21.41
N VAL A 469 -10.57 -17.15 -21.88
CA VAL A 469 -10.89 -15.86 -21.27
C VAL A 469 -12.39 -15.59 -21.33
N GLY A 470 -13.03 -15.89 -22.47
CA GLY A 470 -14.47 -15.74 -22.64
C GLY A 470 -15.29 -16.60 -21.68
N GLY A 471 -14.97 -17.88 -21.58
CA GLY A 471 -15.67 -18.81 -20.70
C GLY A 471 -15.54 -18.46 -19.21
N LEU A 472 -14.37 -17.95 -18.79
CA LEU A 472 -14.19 -17.47 -17.42
C LEU A 472 -15.00 -16.20 -17.13
N LEU A 473 -14.97 -15.20 -18.03
CA LEU A 473 -15.77 -13.99 -17.88
C LEU A 473 -17.28 -14.26 -17.88
N ASP A 474 -17.73 -15.22 -18.69
CA ASP A 474 -19.11 -15.69 -18.68
C ASP A 474 -19.48 -16.35 -17.35
N SER A 475 -18.57 -17.12 -16.77
CA SER A 475 -18.75 -17.73 -15.44
C SER A 475 -18.84 -16.68 -14.34
N ILE A 476 -17.98 -15.66 -14.39
CA ILE A 476 -18.01 -14.49 -13.50
C ILE A 476 -19.35 -13.76 -13.63
N SER A 477 -19.78 -13.48 -14.85
CA SER A 477 -21.05 -12.79 -15.14
C SER A 477 -22.26 -13.56 -14.61
N ARG A 478 -22.32 -14.87 -14.84
CA ARG A 478 -23.39 -15.74 -14.31
C ARG A 478 -23.41 -15.79 -12.79
N PHE A 479 -22.25 -15.83 -12.14
CA PHE A 479 -22.17 -15.80 -10.68
C PHE A 479 -22.60 -14.43 -10.13
N ALA A 480 -22.10 -13.33 -10.70
CA ALA A 480 -22.48 -11.97 -10.30
C ALA A 480 -23.99 -11.73 -10.42
N ALA A 481 -24.63 -12.26 -11.46
CA ALA A 481 -26.07 -12.12 -11.67
C ALA A 481 -26.95 -12.86 -10.63
N ARG A 482 -26.42 -13.90 -9.99
CA ARG A 482 -27.18 -14.74 -9.02
C ARG A 482 -26.73 -14.56 -7.57
N SER A 483 -25.54 -14.03 -7.33
CA SER A 483 -24.95 -13.93 -5.99
C SER A 483 -25.42 -12.65 -5.29
N PRO A 484 -25.99 -12.75 -4.08
CA PRO A 484 -26.32 -11.58 -3.26
C PRO A 484 -25.08 -10.96 -2.59
N GLY A 485 -23.96 -11.70 -2.49
CA GLY A 485 -22.71 -11.24 -1.90
C GLY A 485 -21.84 -10.44 -2.87
N ALA A 486 -20.94 -9.62 -2.35
CA ALA A 486 -20.04 -8.84 -3.18
C ALA A 486 -19.04 -9.74 -3.92
N LEU A 487 -18.89 -9.55 -5.22
CA LEU A 487 -17.88 -10.24 -6.05
C LEU A 487 -16.80 -9.25 -6.46
N VAL A 488 -15.57 -9.54 -6.05
CA VAL A 488 -14.37 -8.78 -6.35
C VAL A 488 -13.52 -9.60 -7.31
N VAL A 489 -13.11 -9.00 -8.43
CA VAL A 489 -12.29 -9.68 -9.44
C VAL A 489 -11.05 -8.84 -9.74
N ALA A 490 -9.88 -9.46 -9.70
CA ALA A 490 -8.64 -8.77 -10.02
C ALA A 490 -8.52 -8.47 -11.53
N THR A 491 -7.92 -7.32 -11.86
CA THR A 491 -7.40 -7.07 -13.21
C THR A 491 -6.26 -8.04 -13.53
N LEU A 492 -6.01 -8.35 -14.81
CA LEU A 492 -4.86 -9.18 -15.18
C LEU A 492 -3.53 -8.42 -15.07
N PRO A 493 -2.57 -8.88 -14.23
CA PRO A 493 -1.26 -8.26 -14.16
C PRO A 493 -0.42 -8.54 -15.41
N ALA A 494 0.73 -7.87 -15.53
CA ALA A 494 1.74 -8.27 -16.50
C ALA A 494 2.21 -9.70 -16.21
N ALA A 495 2.56 -10.47 -17.25
CA ALA A 495 3.14 -11.79 -17.07
C ALA A 495 4.49 -11.68 -16.35
N VAL A 496 4.62 -12.37 -15.23
CA VAL A 496 5.80 -12.39 -14.39
C VAL A 496 6.53 -13.72 -14.45
N SER A 497 5.97 -14.81 -14.95
CA SER A 497 6.68 -16.10 -14.97
C SER A 497 7.92 -16.07 -15.86
N ALA A 498 9.00 -16.69 -15.41
CA ALA A 498 10.23 -16.86 -16.21
C ALA A 498 10.09 -17.96 -17.27
N PHE A 499 9.09 -18.83 -17.13
CA PHE A 499 8.86 -20.01 -17.95
C PHE A 499 7.80 -19.80 -19.02
N PHE A 500 7.24 -18.59 -19.09
CA PHE A 500 6.13 -18.26 -19.95
C PHE A 500 6.60 -17.80 -21.32
N GLY A 501 6.14 -18.51 -22.36
CA GLY A 501 6.64 -18.36 -23.74
C GLY A 501 5.80 -17.47 -24.65
N VAL A 502 4.68 -16.92 -24.17
CA VAL A 502 3.83 -16.03 -24.97
C VAL A 502 4.43 -14.62 -24.99
N ASP A 503 4.41 -13.98 -26.15
CA ASP A 503 4.98 -12.65 -26.32
C ASP A 503 4.18 -11.57 -25.56
N ARG A 504 4.87 -10.48 -25.23
CA ARG A 504 4.31 -9.39 -24.42
C ARG A 504 3.13 -8.68 -25.10
N GLN A 505 3.13 -8.56 -26.43
CA GLN A 505 2.08 -7.86 -27.16
C GLN A 505 0.76 -8.64 -27.07
N THR A 506 0.83 -9.96 -27.17
CA THR A 506 -0.32 -10.85 -26.98
C THR A 506 -0.86 -10.72 -25.55
N VAL A 507 0.00 -10.78 -24.53
CA VAL A 507 -0.40 -10.60 -23.12
C VAL A 507 -1.09 -9.25 -22.90
N ASP A 508 -0.52 -8.14 -23.39
CA ASP A 508 -1.09 -6.81 -23.20
C ASP A 508 -2.45 -6.64 -23.92
N ARG A 509 -2.64 -7.29 -25.07
CA ARG A 509 -3.95 -7.36 -25.75
C ARG A 509 -4.99 -8.07 -24.87
N PHE A 510 -4.64 -9.20 -24.28
CA PHE A 510 -5.52 -9.95 -23.39
C PHE A 510 -5.86 -9.18 -22.11
N ARG A 511 -4.87 -8.52 -21.49
CA ARG A 511 -5.09 -7.67 -20.31
C ARG A 511 -6.09 -6.55 -20.60
N THR A 512 -5.94 -5.89 -21.75
CA THR A 512 -6.86 -4.82 -22.19
C THR A 512 -8.26 -5.36 -22.45
N SER A 513 -8.38 -6.51 -23.14
CA SER A 513 -9.66 -7.18 -23.41
C SER A 513 -10.38 -7.60 -22.10
N TRP A 514 -9.64 -8.21 -21.18
CA TRP A 514 -10.12 -8.58 -19.84
C TRP A 514 -10.68 -7.37 -19.10
N GLN A 515 -9.89 -6.29 -18.99
CA GLN A 515 -10.31 -5.09 -18.27
C GLN A 515 -11.58 -4.47 -18.88
N THR A 516 -11.65 -4.40 -20.21
CA THR A 516 -12.81 -3.84 -20.92
C THR A 516 -14.07 -4.65 -20.68
N ARG A 517 -13.99 -5.99 -20.82
CA ARG A 517 -15.14 -6.89 -20.66
C ARG A 517 -15.56 -7.03 -19.21
N LEU A 518 -14.61 -7.09 -18.27
CA LEU A 518 -14.89 -7.15 -16.84
C LEU A 518 -15.64 -5.91 -16.37
N GLY A 519 -15.27 -4.72 -16.86
CA GLY A 519 -15.96 -3.47 -16.55
C GLY A 519 -17.40 -3.37 -17.07
N GLN A 520 -17.82 -4.27 -17.96
CA GLN A 520 -19.19 -4.37 -18.46
C GLN A 520 -20.08 -5.30 -17.62
N ILE A 521 -19.49 -6.09 -16.71
CA ILE A 521 -20.23 -7.03 -15.88
C ILE A 521 -20.78 -6.30 -14.64
N ALA A 522 -22.11 -6.16 -14.59
CA ALA A 522 -22.78 -5.56 -13.45
C ALA A 522 -22.59 -6.41 -12.18
N GLY A 523 -22.42 -5.74 -11.03
CA GLY A 523 -22.26 -6.40 -9.73
C GLY A 523 -20.84 -6.90 -9.43
N VAL A 524 -19.87 -6.60 -10.29
CA VAL A 524 -18.45 -6.90 -10.08
C VAL A 524 -17.69 -5.64 -9.67
N GLU A 525 -16.95 -5.73 -8.58
CA GLU A 525 -15.94 -4.75 -8.19
C GLU A 525 -14.55 -5.24 -8.61
N THR A 526 -13.64 -4.31 -8.93
CA THR A 526 -12.30 -4.66 -9.40
C THR A 526 -11.22 -4.31 -8.37
N VAL A 527 -10.23 -5.20 -8.25
CA VAL A 527 -8.96 -4.91 -7.57
C VAL A 527 -7.87 -4.78 -8.62
N ASP A 528 -7.14 -3.66 -8.59
CA ASP A 528 -6.11 -3.35 -9.58
C ASP A 528 -4.80 -4.09 -9.28
N PHE A 529 -4.80 -5.40 -9.54
CA PHE A 529 -3.63 -6.25 -9.40
C PHE A 529 -2.54 -5.88 -10.42
N ALA A 530 -2.91 -5.33 -11.58
CA ALA A 530 -1.95 -4.86 -12.57
C ALA A 530 -1.09 -3.73 -12.02
N ALA A 531 -1.69 -2.73 -11.38
CA ALA A 531 -0.98 -1.62 -10.76
C ALA A 531 0.02 -2.06 -9.67
N ILE A 532 -0.25 -3.16 -8.96
CA ILE A 532 0.69 -3.70 -7.96
C ILE A 532 1.97 -4.17 -8.64
N VAL A 533 1.85 -5.00 -9.69
CA VAL A 533 3.00 -5.53 -10.43
C VAL A 533 3.72 -4.43 -11.19
N GLU A 534 3.01 -3.45 -11.74
CA GLU A 534 3.60 -2.31 -12.45
C GLU A 534 4.40 -1.39 -11.51
N ARG A 535 3.89 -1.13 -10.29
CA ARG A 535 4.58 -0.33 -9.28
C ARG A 535 5.85 -1.00 -8.77
N LEU A 536 5.82 -2.32 -8.56
CA LEU A 536 6.98 -3.08 -8.09
C LEU A 536 7.97 -3.38 -9.23
N GLY A 537 7.47 -3.50 -10.45
CA GLY A 537 8.22 -3.99 -11.61
C GLY A 537 8.18 -5.51 -11.73
N ILE A 538 8.31 -6.02 -12.96
CA ILE A 538 8.17 -7.45 -13.29
C ILE A 538 9.19 -8.31 -12.52
N ASP A 539 10.47 -7.91 -12.52
CA ASP A 539 11.53 -8.69 -11.91
C ASP A 539 11.39 -8.79 -10.38
N ALA A 540 11.06 -7.68 -9.71
CA ALA A 540 10.85 -7.65 -8.27
C ALA A 540 9.52 -8.34 -7.85
N SER A 541 8.59 -8.50 -8.79
CA SER A 541 7.31 -9.18 -8.55
C SER A 541 7.41 -10.70 -8.66
N ARG A 542 8.46 -11.23 -9.31
CA ARG A 542 8.64 -12.66 -9.61
C ARG A 542 9.26 -13.44 -8.44
N SER A 543 8.81 -14.67 -8.25
CA SER A 543 9.46 -15.68 -7.41
C SER A 543 9.55 -17.03 -8.15
N SER A 544 10.53 -17.18 -9.04
CA SER A 544 10.65 -18.39 -9.89
C SER A 544 10.87 -19.67 -9.10
N GLU A 545 11.58 -19.61 -7.98
CA GLU A 545 11.82 -20.77 -7.12
C GLU A 545 10.49 -21.27 -6.52
N MET A 546 9.68 -20.34 -5.98
CA MET A 546 8.39 -20.65 -5.37
C MET A 546 7.32 -21.01 -6.41
N GLU A 547 7.42 -20.49 -7.63
CA GLU A 547 6.56 -20.89 -8.75
C GLU A 547 6.70 -22.39 -9.05
N VAL A 548 7.93 -22.89 -9.10
CA VAL A 548 8.22 -24.29 -9.41
C VAL A 548 7.79 -25.21 -8.27
N VAL A 549 8.11 -24.84 -7.03
CA VAL A 549 7.90 -25.72 -5.86
C VAL A 549 6.47 -25.70 -5.37
N ALA A 550 5.83 -24.53 -5.36
CA ALA A 550 4.57 -24.32 -4.66
C ALA A 550 3.50 -23.64 -5.52
N ARG A 551 3.72 -23.46 -6.84
CA ARG A 551 2.81 -22.71 -7.72
C ARG A 551 2.49 -21.30 -7.19
N ALA A 552 3.46 -20.71 -6.50
CA ALA A 552 3.41 -19.38 -5.90
C ALA A 552 4.35 -18.43 -6.67
N PRO A 553 3.90 -17.84 -7.78
CA PRO A 553 4.78 -17.16 -8.73
C PRO A 553 5.22 -15.76 -8.32
N TYR A 554 4.62 -15.21 -7.26
CA TYR A 554 4.81 -13.83 -6.87
C TYR A 554 5.74 -13.69 -5.66
N SER A 555 6.42 -12.55 -5.56
CA SER A 555 7.24 -12.21 -4.40
C SER A 555 6.37 -11.86 -3.18
N ALA A 556 6.97 -11.90 -1.98
CA ALA A 556 6.27 -11.54 -0.74
C ALA A 556 5.69 -10.11 -0.77
N ALA A 557 6.35 -9.18 -1.47
CA ALA A 557 5.88 -7.81 -1.63
C ALA A 557 4.55 -7.74 -2.41
N VAL A 558 4.39 -8.56 -3.45
CA VAL A 558 3.14 -8.64 -4.22
C VAL A 558 2.00 -9.19 -3.36
N TYR A 559 2.23 -10.29 -2.63
CA TYR A 559 1.21 -10.88 -1.76
C TYR A 559 0.78 -9.92 -0.64
N ARG A 560 1.73 -9.21 -0.04
CA ARG A 560 1.45 -8.15 0.94
C ARG A 560 0.56 -7.07 0.32
N ASP A 561 0.99 -6.50 -0.81
CA ASP A 561 0.29 -5.39 -1.44
C ASP A 561 -1.09 -5.81 -1.96
N LEU A 562 -1.26 -7.06 -2.43
CA LEU A 562 -2.55 -7.60 -2.85
C LEU A 562 -3.49 -7.79 -1.65
N GLY A 563 -2.97 -8.30 -0.52
CA GLY A 563 -3.74 -8.35 0.73
C GLY A 563 -4.18 -6.97 1.23
N ILE A 564 -3.34 -5.95 1.05
CA ILE A 564 -3.65 -4.55 1.39
C ILE A 564 -4.75 -3.98 0.47
N GLU A 565 -4.71 -4.22 -0.84
CA GLU A 565 -5.76 -3.75 -1.75
C GLU A 565 -7.11 -4.45 -1.50
N ILE A 566 -7.09 -5.76 -1.20
CA ILE A 566 -8.33 -6.46 -0.80
C ILE A 566 -8.85 -5.88 0.53
N ALA A 567 -7.97 -5.56 1.49
CA ALA A 567 -8.38 -4.91 2.74
C ALA A 567 -9.03 -3.54 2.51
N ARG A 568 -8.53 -2.77 1.53
CA ARG A 568 -9.12 -1.49 1.10
C ARG A 568 -10.55 -1.68 0.57
N THR A 569 -10.77 -2.69 -0.28
CA THR A 569 -12.13 -3.06 -0.73
C THR A 569 -13.02 -3.48 0.43
N ILE A 570 -12.53 -4.31 1.37
CA ILE A 570 -13.33 -4.68 2.55
C ILE A 570 -13.69 -3.44 3.38
N ARG A 571 -12.76 -2.49 3.55
CA ARG A 571 -13.00 -1.22 4.25
C ARG A 571 -14.12 -0.42 3.56
N SER A 572 -14.13 -0.31 2.24
CA SER A 572 -15.16 0.45 1.51
C SER A 572 -16.57 -0.14 1.66
N HIS A 573 -16.68 -1.45 1.86
CA HIS A 573 -17.96 -2.14 2.12
C HIS A 573 -18.44 -2.05 3.57
N ARG A 574 -17.50 -1.99 4.53
CA ARG A 574 -17.81 -2.15 5.97
C ARG A 574 -17.76 -0.85 6.76
N LYS A 575 -17.06 0.17 6.26
CA LYS A 575 -16.95 1.49 6.89
C LYS A 575 -17.60 2.54 6.01
N ALA A 576 -18.28 3.49 6.63
CA ALA A 576 -18.79 4.64 5.89
C ALA A 576 -17.62 5.46 5.34
N PRO A 577 -17.71 5.98 4.11
CA PRO A 577 -16.76 6.97 3.63
C PRO A 577 -16.92 8.27 4.43
N ALA A 578 -15.85 9.07 4.44
CA ALA A 578 -15.91 10.48 4.78
C ALA A 578 -16.98 11.15 3.90
N LYS A 579 -17.57 12.23 4.42
CA LYS A 579 -18.63 12.97 3.72
C LYS A 579 -18.23 14.41 3.45
N VAL A 580 -17.21 14.91 4.15
CA VAL A 580 -16.76 16.30 4.07
C VAL A 580 -15.25 16.35 3.97
N LEU A 581 -14.74 17.13 3.00
CA LEU A 581 -13.37 17.58 2.91
C LEU A 581 -13.32 19.05 3.32
N ALA A 582 -12.73 19.32 4.48
CA ALA A 582 -12.54 20.65 5.05
C ALA A 582 -11.14 21.16 4.69
N LEU A 583 -11.09 22.31 4.02
CA LEU A 583 -9.88 22.85 3.40
C LEU A 583 -9.52 24.19 4.03
N ASP A 584 -8.26 24.40 4.37
CA ASP A 584 -7.73 25.76 4.49
C ASP A 584 -7.64 26.44 3.11
N ALA A 585 -7.43 27.76 3.10
CA ALA A 585 -7.27 28.58 1.91
C ALA A 585 -5.79 28.85 1.61
N ASP A 586 -5.14 29.72 2.40
CA ASP A 586 -3.70 30.02 2.27
C ASP A 586 -2.88 28.76 2.51
N GLY A 587 -1.79 28.58 1.75
CA GLY A 587 -0.93 27.40 1.83
C GLY A 587 -1.53 26.09 1.31
N VAL A 588 -2.84 26.05 0.99
CA VAL A 588 -3.55 24.83 0.58
C VAL A 588 -4.22 24.96 -0.78
N LEU A 589 -5.03 26.00 -1.01
CA LEU A 589 -5.68 26.26 -2.31
C LEU A 589 -4.81 27.09 -3.24
N TRP A 590 -3.89 27.88 -2.69
CA TRP A 590 -2.86 28.65 -3.38
C TRP A 590 -1.65 28.78 -2.45
N GLY A 591 -0.48 29.09 -3.02
CA GLY A 591 0.71 29.37 -2.22
C GLY A 591 0.77 30.82 -1.77
N GLY A 592 1.31 31.08 -0.58
CA GLY A 592 1.37 32.43 0.01
C GLY A 592 0.14 32.77 0.85
N VAL A 593 0.10 34.01 1.33
CA VAL A 593 -0.92 34.50 2.27
C VAL A 593 -1.68 35.65 1.62
N ILE A 594 -2.97 35.47 1.31
CA ILE A 594 -3.74 36.45 0.53
C ILE A 594 -3.79 37.84 1.18
N GLY A 595 -3.78 37.90 2.52
CA GLY A 595 -3.79 39.16 3.28
C GLY A 595 -2.49 39.96 3.19
N GLU A 596 -1.36 39.29 2.88
CA GLU A 596 -0.03 39.92 2.79
C GLU A 596 0.38 40.15 1.34
N ASP A 597 0.21 39.12 0.49
CA ASP A 597 0.68 39.11 -0.89
C ASP A 597 -0.33 39.73 -1.86
N GLY A 598 -1.61 39.77 -1.48
CA GLY A 598 -2.71 40.20 -2.34
C GLY A 598 -2.98 39.24 -3.51
N ILE A 599 -4.05 39.52 -4.27
CA ILE A 599 -4.58 38.61 -5.30
C ILE A 599 -3.57 38.28 -6.42
N HIS A 600 -2.62 39.18 -6.70
CA HIS A 600 -1.60 39.00 -7.74
C HIS A 600 -0.26 38.46 -7.22
N GLY A 601 -0.05 38.44 -5.90
CA GLY A 601 1.19 37.98 -5.27
C GLY A 601 1.16 36.50 -4.87
N VAL A 602 -0.03 35.93 -4.67
CA VAL A 602 -0.19 34.51 -4.36
C VAL A 602 0.23 33.60 -5.53
N HIS A 603 0.75 32.42 -5.20
CA HIS A 603 1.19 31.44 -6.17
C HIS A 603 0.04 30.54 -6.62
N LEU A 604 -0.56 30.88 -7.75
CA LEU A 604 -1.57 30.06 -8.42
C LEU A 604 -1.48 30.27 -9.94
N GLY A 605 -1.24 29.20 -10.69
CA GLY A 605 -1.04 29.31 -12.14
C GLY A 605 -0.48 28.03 -12.77
N PRO A 606 -0.24 28.03 -14.10
CA PRO A 606 0.18 26.84 -14.85
C PRO A 606 1.63 26.40 -14.57
N ASP A 607 2.45 27.30 -14.02
CA ASP A 607 3.88 27.14 -13.77
C ASP A 607 4.20 26.90 -12.28
N HIS A 608 5.37 26.32 -12.00
CA HIS A 608 5.83 26.11 -10.62
C HIS A 608 6.18 27.45 -9.95
N PRO A 609 5.78 27.68 -8.67
CA PRO A 609 5.13 26.74 -7.74
C PRO A 609 3.59 26.66 -7.83
N GLY A 610 2.93 27.61 -8.48
CA GLY A 610 1.45 27.70 -8.57
C GLY A 610 0.77 26.46 -9.17
N ARG A 611 1.46 25.72 -10.05
CA ARG A 611 0.97 24.51 -10.72
C ARG A 611 0.55 23.42 -9.74
N ALA A 612 1.28 23.27 -8.63
CA ALA A 612 0.98 22.26 -7.63
C ALA A 612 -0.43 22.46 -7.04
N PHE A 613 -0.76 23.71 -6.70
CA PHE A 613 -2.07 24.11 -6.18
C PHE A 613 -3.19 23.93 -7.21
N GLN A 614 -2.96 24.27 -8.49
CA GLN A 614 -3.94 23.99 -9.55
C GLN A 614 -4.24 22.49 -9.69
N LEU A 615 -3.20 21.64 -9.68
CA LEU A 615 -3.39 20.19 -9.73
C LEU A 615 -4.15 19.69 -8.49
N PHE A 616 -3.86 20.27 -7.33
CA PHE A 616 -4.54 19.93 -6.09
C PHE A 616 -6.02 20.30 -6.11
N GLN A 617 -6.37 21.50 -6.60
CA GLN A 617 -7.76 21.90 -6.80
C GLN A 617 -8.53 20.96 -7.75
N ARG A 618 -7.88 20.48 -8.83
CA ARG A 618 -8.49 19.46 -9.72
C ARG A 618 -8.74 18.15 -9.01
N GLN A 619 -7.81 17.71 -8.16
CA GLN A 619 -7.97 16.50 -7.35
C GLN A 619 -9.12 16.65 -6.33
N ILE A 620 -9.26 17.84 -5.73
CA ILE A 620 -10.38 18.17 -4.83
C ILE A 620 -11.72 18.08 -5.57
N LEU A 621 -11.80 18.62 -6.79
CA LEU A 621 -13.01 18.52 -7.62
C LEU A 621 -13.36 17.06 -7.97
N GLU A 622 -12.37 16.21 -8.22
CA GLU A 622 -12.61 14.78 -8.46
C GLU A 622 -13.17 14.07 -7.22
N ILE A 623 -12.73 14.46 -6.03
CA ILE A 623 -13.31 13.98 -4.76
C ILE A 623 -14.73 14.50 -4.58
N LYS A 624 -14.99 15.77 -4.91
CA LYS A 624 -16.34 16.36 -4.90
C LYS A 624 -17.31 15.59 -5.81
N ARG A 625 -16.88 15.20 -7.02
CA ARG A 625 -17.70 14.42 -7.97
C ARG A 625 -18.15 13.06 -7.41
N ARG A 626 -17.45 12.52 -6.41
CA ARG A 626 -17.83 11.30 -5.68
C ARG A 626 -18.86 11.56 -4.56
N GLY A 627 -19.37 12.79 -4.44
CA GLY A 627 -20.36 13.19 -3.44
C GLY A 627 -19.81 13.57 -2.07
N ILE A 628 -18.53 13.93 -2.03
CA ILE A 628 -17.90 14.55 -0.86
C ILE A 628 -18.19 16.04 -0.88
N LEU A 629 -18.70 16.58 0.22
CA LEU A 629 -18.94 18.01 0.38
C LEU A 629 -17.61 18.73 0.61
N LEU A 630 -17.42 19.86 -0.05
CA LEU A 630 -16.28 20.75 0.23
C LEU A 630 -16.72 21.82 1.21
N VAL A 631 -15.92 22.06 2.24
CA VAL A 631 -16.11 23.21 3.14
C VAL A 631 -14.80 23.96 3.32
N LEU A 632 -14.90 25.28 3.42
CA LEU A 632 -13.72 26.12 3.65
C LEU A 632 -13.60 26.47 5.13
N VAL A 633 -12.43 26.24 5.72
CA VAL A 633 -12.13 26.52 7.12
C VAL A 633 -10.81 27.27 7.19
N SER A 634 -10.89 28.60 7.14
CA SER A 634 -9.74 29.47 6.95
C SER A 634 -9.70 30.60 7.98
N ARG A 635 -8.48 31.00 8.38
CA ARG A 635 -8.23 32.12 9.31
C ARG A 635 -7.85 33.37 8.54
N ASN A 636 -8.84 33.96 7.86
CA ASN A 636 -8.65 35.12 6.99
C ASN A 636 -9.82 36.09 7.11
N ASN A 637 -9.71 37.22 6.40
CA ASN A 637 -10.87 38.05 6.07
C ASN A 637 -11.70 37.34 4.97
N ALA A 638 -13.00 37.20 5.20
CA ALA A 638 -13.91 36.55 4.27
C ALA A 638 -13.93 37.20 2.88
N ASP A 639 -13.90 38.54 2.82
CA ASP A 639 -14.00 39.28 1.56
C ASP A 639 -12.77 39.03 0.67
N ASP A 640 -11.59 38.89 1.26
CA ASP A 640 -10.35 38.67 0.51
C ASP A 640 -10.29 37.26 -0.08
N VAL A 641 -10.69 36.26 0.71
CA VAL A 641 -10.79 34.86 0.27
C VAL A 641 -11.81 34.70 -0.84
N TRP A 642 -13.01 35.30 -0.70
CA TRP A 642 -14.03 35.22 -1.75
C TRP A 642 -13.61 35.97 -3.01
N ARG A 643 -12.96 37.14 -2.88
CA ARG A 643 -12.43 37.89 -4.02
C ARG A 643 -11.36 37.08 -4.77
N MET A 644 -10.52 36.33 -4.08
CA MET A 644 -9.56 35.42 -4.69
C MET A 644 -10.25 34.29 -5.46
N ILE A 645 -11.21 33.60 -4.82
CA ILE A 645 -11.94 32.47 -5.41
C ILE A 645 -12.76 32.89 -6.64
N GLU A 646 -13.40 34.06 -6.59
CA GLU A 646 -14.29 34.54 -7.66
C GLU A 646 -13.54 35.34 -8.75
N GLY A 647 -12.40 35.94 -8.41
CA GLY A 647 -11.72 36.91 -9.27
C GLY A 647 -10.42 36.45 -9.92
N HIS A 648 -9.75 35.41 -9.40
CA HIS A 648 -8.45 34.98 -9.94
C HIS A 648 -8.62 34.08 -11.19
N PRO A 649 -7.97 34.41 -12.33
CA PRO A 649 -8.19 33.70 -13.60
C PRO A 649 -7.77 32.24 -13.58
N ASP A 650 -6.76 31.90 -12.77
CA ASP A 650 -6.23 30.55 -12.60
C ASP A 650 -6.90 29.74 -11.49
N MET A 651 -7.94 30.30 -10.83
CA MET A 651 -8.72 29.58 -9.83
C MET A 651 -9.62 28.55 -10.50
N ILE A 652 -9.57 27.31 -10.02
CA ILE A 652 -10.34 26.20 -10.58
C ILE A 652 -11.59 25.97 -9.74
N LEU A 653 -11.46 25.96 -8.41
CA LEU A 653 -12.59 25.90 -7.49
C LEU A 653 -13.36 27.22 -7.52
N GLN A 654 -14.68 27.11 -7.57
CA GLN A 654 -15.60 28.24 -7.57
C GLN A 654 -16.37 28.28 -6.24
N ARG A 655 -16.96 29.43 -5.90
CA ARG A 655 -17.78 29.56 -4.68
C ARG A 655 -18.89 28.52 -4.59
N GLY A 656 -19.54 28.22 -5.71
CA GLY A 656 -20.59 27.20 -5.80
C GLY A 656 -20.11 25.76 -5.55
N ASP A 657 -18.79 25.52 -5.52
CA ASP A 657 -18.23 24.22 -5.18
C ASP A 657 -18.25 23.91 -3.69
N PHE A 658 -18.30 24.95 -2.85
CA PHE A 658 -18.33 24.82 -1.40
C PHE A 658 -19.78 24.76 -0.90
N ALA A 659 -20.06 23.80 -0.03
CA ALA A 659 -21.36 23.67 0.62
C ALA A 659 -21.59 24.79 1.65
N THR A 660 -20.54 25.14 2.38
CA THR A 660 -20.53 26.19 3.41
C THR A 660 -19.08 26.54 3.75
N ALA A 661 -18.88 27.63 4.50
CA ALA A 661 -17.56 28.11 4.88
C ALA A 661 -17.54 28.73 6.29
N ARG A 662 -16.36 28.68 6.91
CA ARG A 662 -15.99 29.46 8.09
C ARG A 662 -14.68 30.15 7.82
N ILE A 663 -14.76 31.42 7.44
CA ILE A 663 -13.62 32.29 7.19
C ILE A 663 -13.64 33.37 8.27
N ASN A 664 -12.89 33.14 9.35
CA ASN A 664 -12.86 34.01 10.51
C ASN A 664 -11.66 33.66 11.40
N TRP A 665 -11.43 34.44 12.46
CA TRP A 665 -10.28 34.27 13.36
C TRP A 665 -10.53 33.32 14.55
N LYS A 666 -11.64 32.55 14.56
CA LYS A 666 -11.87 31.54 15.59
C LYS A 666 -10.92 30.34 15.43
N PRO A 667 -10.70 29.52 16.48
CA PRO A 667 -10.00 28.25 16.37
C PRO A 667 -10.62 27.34 15.30
N LYS A 668 -9.78 26.60 14.54
CA LYS A 668 -10.25 25.75 13.43
C LYS A 668 -11.09 24.61 13.98
N SER A 669 -10.70 24.07 15.14
CA SER A 669 -11.47 23.06 15.87
C SER A 669 -12.89 23.54 16.25
N GLN A 670 -13.06 24.81 16.61
CA GLN A 670 -14.38 25.39 16.88
C GLN A 670 -15.19 25.52 15.59
N ASN A 671 -14.59 26.08 14.53
CA ASN A 671 -15.25 26.22 13.23
C ASN A 671 -15.73 24.87 12.67
N LEU A 672 -14.94 23.81 12.80
CA LEU A 672 -15.33 22.46 12.39
C LEU A 672 -16.53 21.90 13.18
N ARG A 673 -16.62 22.18 14.49
CA ARG A 673 -17.80 21.77 15.28
C ARG A 673 -19.06 22.52 14.88
N GLU A 674 -18.95 23.83 14.65
CA GLU A 674 -20.06 24.65 14.15
C GLU A 674 -20.52 24.16 12.78
N LEU A 675 -19.59 23.81 11.88
CA LEU A 675 -19.88 23.24 10.57
C LEU A 675 -20.50 21.85 10.64
N ALA A 676 -20.02 20.98 11.54
CA ALA A 676 -20.59 19.66 11.76
C ALA A 676 -22.06 19.74 12.23
N GLN A 677 -22.37 20.69 13.12
CA GLN A 677 -23.74 20.97 13.57
C GLN A 677 -24.61 21.51 12.42
N GLU A 678 -24.12 22.50 11.67
CA GLU A 678 -24.83 23.08 10.51
C GLU A 678 -25.15 22.02 9.46
N LEU A 679 -24.18 21.16 9.14
CA LEU A 679 -24.34 20.09 8.17
C LEU A 679 -25.09 18.86 8.71
N ASN A 680 -25.41 18.83 10.01
CA ASN A 680 -25.99 17.68 10.71
C ASN A 680 -25.18 16.39 10.48
N LEU A 681 -23.86 16.49 10.59
CA LEU A 681 -22.91 15.39 10.42
C LEU A 681 -22.03 15.25 11.67
N GLY A 682 -21.60 14.03 11.99
CA GLY A 682 -20.60 13.81 13.02
C GLY A 682 -19.20 14.25 12.54
N LEU A 683 -18.32 14.60 13.49
CA LEU A 683 -16.93 14.97 13.21
C LEU A 683 -16.14 13.82 12.56
N ASP A 684 -16.54 12.57 12.80
CA ASP A 684 -16.01 11.35 12.16
C ASP A 684 -16.24 11.30 10.65
N ALA A 685 -17.12 12.16 10.11
CA ALA A 685 -17.35 12.28 8.68
C ALA A 685 -16.44 13.32 7.99
N PHE A 686 -15.60 14.05 8.73
CA PHE A 686 -14.76 15.13 8.23
C PHE A 686 -13.31 14.69 8.06
N VAL A 687 -12.72 15.11 6.94
CA VAL A 687 -11.28 15.08 6.68
C VAL A 687 -10.80 16.52 6.59
N PHE A 688 -9.81 16.90 7.39
CA PHE A 688 -9.28 18.26 7.46
C PHE A 688 -7.88 18.34 6.86
N VAL A 689 -7.67 19.34 6.01
CA VAL A 689 -6.43 19.58 5.27
C VAL A 689 -5.98 21.03 5.51
N ASP A 690 -4.80 21.17 6.09
CA ASP A 690 -4.18 22.44 6.49
C ASP A 690 -2.65 22.23 6.47
N ASP A 691 -1.90 23.18 5.92
CA ASP A 691 -0.44 23.10 5.81
C ASP A 691 0.24 23.45 7.15
N ASP A 692 -0.38 24.29 7.98
CA ASP A 692 0.13 24.74 9.27
C ASP A 692 0.02 23.62 10.35
N PRO A 693 1.16 23.13 10.89
CA PRO A 693 1.17 22.16 11.98
C PRO A 693 0.39 22.60 13.23
N ALA A 694 0.33 23.90 13.53
CA ALA A 694 -0.38 24.42 14.71
C ALA A 694 -1.90 24.28 14.57
N ASN A 695 -2.45 24.55 13.38
CA ASN A 695 -3.86 24.34 13.08
C ASN A 695 -4.22 22.86 13.13
N ARG A 696 -3.35 21.99 12.60
CA ARG A 696 -3.53 20.53 12.68
C ARG A 696 -3.59 20.05 14.13
N LEU A 697 -2.66 20.48 14.97
CA LEU A 697 -2.63 20.11 16.39
C LEU A 697 -3.86 20.61 17.17
N ASP A 698 -4.36 21.82 16.87
CA ASP A 698 -5.63 22.32 17.44
C ASP A 698 -6.79 21.36 17.14
N VAL A 699 -6.93 20.97 15.87
CA VAL A 699 -8.03 20.08 15.45
C VAL A 699 -7.88 18.68 16.04
N GLU A 700 -6.67 18.10 16.03
CA GLU A 700 -6.41 16.79 16.63
C GLU A 700 -6.73 16.76 18.13
N THR A 701 -6.38 17.82 18.86
CA THR A 701 -6.57 17.90 20.31
C THR A 701 -8.03 18.19 20.67
N ASN A 702 -8.66 19.12 19.94
CA ASN A 702 -9.94 19.70 20.37
C ASN A 702 -11.13 19.14 19.59
N ALA A 703 -11.00 18.75 18.33
CA ALA A 703 -12.08 18.23 17.48
C ALA A 703 -11.93 16.72 17.22
N GLY A 704 -11.90 15.93 18.30
CA GLY A 704 -11.80 14.47 18.23
C GLY A 704 -12.84 13.85 17.28
N GLY A 705 -12.37 12.94 16.42
CA GLY A 705 -13.16 12.31 15.35
C GLY A 705 -12.81 12.82 13.96
N VAL A 706 -12.34 14.07 13.81
CA VAL A 706 -11.88 14.59 12.51
C VAL A 706 -10.61 13.86 12.08
N THR A 707 -10.56 13.41 10.83
CA THR A 707 -9.33 12.87 10.24
C THR A 707 -8.46 14.04 9.78
N VAL A 708 -7.39 14.33 10.50
CA VAL A 708 -6.45 15.41 10.18
C VAL A 708 -5.34 14.87 9.28
N VAL A 709 -5.20 15.42 8.08
CA VAL A 709 -4.21 14.96 7.10
C VAL A 709 -2.86 15.63 7.38
N PRO A 710 -1.78 14.87 7.60
CA PRO A 710 -0.45 15.43 7.73
C PRO A 710 0.08 15.80 6.34
N LEU A 711 -0.23 17.02 5.87
CA LEU A 711 0.30 17.49 4.59
C LEU A 711 1.83 17.59 4.64
N PRO A 712 2.52 17.11 3.59
CA PRO A 712 3.97 17.29 3.47
C PRO A 712 4.32 18.78 3.29
N PRO A 713 5.58 19.20 3.51
CA PRO A 713 5.98 20.58 3.28
C PRO A 713 5.95 21.00 1.79
N ASP A 714 6.14 20.04 0.87
CA ASP A 714 6.10 20.30 -0.57
C ASP A 714 4.68 20.12 -1.14
N ALA A 715 4.11 21.20 -1.69
CA ALA A 715 2.80 21.20 -2.34
C ALA A 715 2.71 20.23 -3.53
N ALA A 716 3.84 19.88 -4.16
CA ALA A 716 3.87 18.90 -5.25
C ALA A 716 3.39 17.51 -4.81
N GLU A 717 3.48 17.19 -3.51
CA GLU A 717 3.07 15.91 -2.95
C GLU A 717 1.59 15.88 -2.50
N TYR A 718 0.87 17.01 -2.47
CA TYR A 718 -0.49 17.10 -1.91
C TYR A 718 -1.48 16.19 -2.64
N CYS A 719 -1.43 16.18 -3.98
CA CYS A 719 -2.25 15.29 -4.80
C CYS A 719 -1.98 13.82 -4.48
N GLN A 720 -0.72 13.46 -4.27
CA GLN A 720 -0.34 12.09 -3.95
C GLN A 720 -0.82 11.70 -2.56
N THR A 721 -0.69 12.58 -1.56
CA THR A 721 -1.21 12.36 -0.21
C THR A 721 -2.72 12.12 -0.23
N LEU A 722 -3.48 12.98 -0.91
CA LEU A 722 -4.94 12.88 -0.93
C LEU A 722 -5.45 11.65 -1.70
N SER A 723 -4.78 11.26 -2.79
CA SER A 723 -5.16 10.08 -3.59
C SER A 723 -4.92 8.73 -2.89
N ARG A 724 -4.05 8.70 -1.87
CA ARG A 724 -3.77 7.50 -1.06
C ARG A 724 -4.81 7.24 0.03
N LEU A 725 -5.63 8.22 0.41
CA LEU A 725 -6.58 8.08 1.52
C LEU A 725 -7.79 7.22 1.13
N TRP A 726 -8.02 6.15 1.90
CA TRP A 726 -9.11 5.19 1.66
C TRP A 726 -10.47 5.68 2.17
N CYS A 727 -10.47 6.69 3.04
CA CYS A 727 -11.69 7.24 3.62
C CYS A 727 -12.65 7.85 2.58
N PHE A 728 -12.18 8.14 1.36
CA PHE A 728 -13.01 8.63 0.26
C PHE A 728 -13.51 7.53 -0.69
N ASP A 729 -13.11 6.27 -0.49
CA ASP A 729 -13.52 5.18 -1.37
C ASP A 729 -14.99 4.85 -1.15
N THR A 730 -15.73 4.78 -2.25
CA THR A 730 -17.15 4.39 -2.26
C THR A 730 -17.37 3.33 -3.35
N PRO A 731 -18.02 2.18 -3.04
CA PRO A 731 -18.21 1.11 -4.01
C PRO A 731 -19.03 1.52 -5.26
N VAL A 732 -19.97 2.46 -5.10
CA VAL A 732 -20.82 2.97 -6.18
C VAL A 732 -21.01 4.48 -6.00
N VAL A 733 -20.56 5.25 -7.00
CA VAL A 733 -20.84 6.69 -7.12
C VAL A 733 -22.12 6.87 -7.93
N THR A 734 -23.12 7.56 -7.38
CA THR A 734 -24.39 7.80 -8.08
C THR A 734 -24.46 9.21 -8.67
N ALA A 735 -25.36 9.42 -9.64
CA ALA A 735 -25.60 10.76 -10.19
C ALA A 735 -26.03 11.79 -9.12
N GLU A 736 -26.67 11.32 -8.05
CA GLU A 736 -27.07 12.14 -6.91
C GLU A 736 -25.88 12.58 -6.05
N ASP A 737 -24.83 11.77 -5.95
CA ASP A 737 -23.61 12.14 -5.25
C ASP A 737 -23.01 13.42 -5.88
N GLY A 738 -23.07 13.57 -7.21
CA GLY A 738 -22.67 14.81 -7.90
C GLY A 738 -23.54 16.05 -7.59
N LEU A 739 -24.79 15.86 -7.17
CA LEU A 739 -25.75 16.95 -6.86
C LEU A 739 -25.76 17.33 -5.37
N ARG A 740 -25.03 16.61 -4.53
CA ARG A 740 -25.12 16.73 -3.06
C ARG A 740 -24.79 18.13 -2.54
N THR A 741 -23.85 18.83 -3.18
CA THR A 741 -23.51 20.21 -2.81
C THR A 741 -24.68 21.16 -3.07
N ALA A 742 -25.32 21.05 -4.24
CA ALA A 742 -26.49 21.87 -4.59
C ALA A 742 -27.67 21.57 -3.66
N MET A 743 -27.91 20.30 -3.32
CA MET A 743 -28.95 19.91 -2.36
C MET A 743 -28.74 20.54 -0.98
N MET A 744 -27.50 20.64 -0.52
CA MET A 744 -27.17 21.32 0.74
C MET A 744 -27.40 22.83 0.67
N GLN A 745 -27.01 23.48 -0.43
CA GLN A 745 -27.27 24.90 -0.63
C GLN A 745 -28.78 25.20 -0.64
N GLN A 746 -29.58 24.34 -1.28
CA GLN A 746 -31.04 24.43 -1.23
C GLN A 746 -31.59 24.26 0.18
N GLU A 747 -31.04 23.34 0.98
CA GLU A 747 -31.44 23.17 2.37
C GLU A 747 -31.08 24.38 3.24
N HIS A 748 -29.94 25.03 2.98
CA HIS A 748 -29.58 26.28 3.64
C HIS A 748 -30.60 27.39 3.36
N LEU A 749 -30.98 27.58 2.08
CA LEU A 749 -32.03 28.52 1.68
C LEU A 749 -33.38 28.22 2.37
N ARG A 750 -33.72 26.93 2.55
CA ARG A 750 -34.91 26.52 3.31
C ARG A 750 -34.80 26.92 4.78
N GLN A 751 -33.63 26.74 5.41
CA GLN A 751 -33.40 27.12 6.80
C GLN A 751 -33.47 28.64 7.00
N GLU A 752 -32.89 29.44 6.11
CA GLU A 752 -33.02 30.90 6.14
C GLU A 752 -34.48 31.33 5.99
N SER A 753 -35.19 30.74 5.03
CA SER A 753 -36.63 30.97 4.85
C SER A 753 -37.46 30.56 6.07
N ARG A 754 -37.02 29.52 6.82
CA ARG A 754 -37.66 29.09 8.07
C ARG A 754 -37.37 30.07 9.21
N ALA A 755 -36.13 30.53 9.35
CA ALA A 755 -35.73 31.48 10.39
C ALA A 755 -36.43 32.84 10.24
N GLY A 756 -36.75 33.24 9.01
CA GLY A 756 -37.54 34.44 8.73
C GLY A 756 -39.06 34.28 8.91
N ALA A 757 -39.58 33.06 9.14
CA ALA A 757 -41.02 32.81 9.25
C ALA A 757 -41.50 32.86 10.71
N ILE A 758 -42.63 33.55 10.94
CA ILE A 758 -43.24 33.72 12.27
C ILE A 758 -44.03 32.46 12.69
N ASP A 759 -44.56 31.71 11.73
CA ASP A 759 -45.42 30.52 11.94
C ASP A 759 -44.97 29.36 11.05
N MET A 760 -44.85 28.17 11.65
CA MET A 760 -44.51 26.91 10.97
C MET A 760 -45.52 26.55 9.87
N HIS A 761 -46.82 26.75 10.09
CA HIS A 761 -47.84 26.39 9.10
C HIS A 761 -47.75 27.29 7.85
N VAL A 762 -47.41 28.57 8.04
CA VAL A 762 -47.17 29.51 6.94
C VAL A 762 -45.90 29.13 6.17
N TYR A 763 -44.84 28.75 6.89
CA TYR A 763 -43.60 28.26 6.28
C TYR A 763 -43.83 27.01 5.42
N LEU A 764 -44.48 25.98 5.96
CA LEU A 764 -44.73 24.72 5.23
C LEU A 764 -45.57 24.95 3.96
N LYS A 765 -46.57 25.84 4.02
CA LYS A 765 -47.35 26.23 2.84
C LYS A 765 -46.51 26.98 1.80
N SER A 766 -45.56 27.81 2.24
CA SER A 766 -44.67 28.56 1.34
C SER A 766 -43.65 27.68 0.60
N LEU A 767 -43.41 26.44 1.05
CA LEU A 767 -42.53 25.51 0.35
C LEU A 767 -43.11 25.08 -0.99
N GLU A 768 -44.43 25.07 -1.14
CA GLU A 768 -45.12 24.53 -2.34
C GLU A 768 -44.70 23.07 -2.61
N LEU A 769 -44.72 22.26 -1.55
CA LEU A 769 -44.26 20.87 -1.60
C LEU A 769 -45.17 20.00 -2.47
N VAL A 770 -44.58 19.34 -3.46
CA VAL A 770 -45.22 18.33 -4.30
C VAL A 770 -44.60 16.97 -3.99
N VAL A 771 -45.43 15.98 -3.62
CA VAL A 771 -45.01 14.61 -3.33
C VAL A 771 -45.66 13.67 -4.34
N GLN A 772 -44.83 12.84 -4.99
CA GLN A 772 -45.27 11.83 -5.93
C GLN A 772 -44.98 10.42 -5.39
N MET A 773 -45.94 9.50 -5.52
CA MET A 773 -45.76 8.08 -5.25
C MET A 773 -46.17 7.26 -6.46
N ARG A 774 -45.27 6.39 -6.93
CA ARG A 774 -45.51 5.54 -8.11
C ARG A 774 -44.89 4.16 -7.95
N PRO A 775 -45.34 3.15 -8.73
CA PRO A 775 -44.62 1.89 -8.84
C PRO A 775 -43.16 2.11 -9.27
N ALA A 776 -42.24 1.32 -8.72
CA ALA A 776 -40.83 1.37 -9.08
C ALA A 776 -40.62 0.83 -10.50
N GLU A 777 -39.83 1.55 -11.30
CA GLU A 777 -39.34 1.09 -12.60
C GLU A 777 -37.97 0.43 -12.45
N MET A 778 -37.50 -0.25 -13.49
CA MET A 778 -36.20 -0.95 -13.46
C MET A 778 -35.03 0.01 -13.15
N VAL A 779 -35.14 1.26 -13.60
CA VAL A 779 -34.15 2.32 -13.33
C VAL A 779 -34.11 2.76 -11.87
N ASP A 780 -35.18 2.53 -11.10
CA ASP A 780 -35.26 2.95 -9.69
C ASP A 780 -34.66 1.91 -8.73
N LEU A 781 -34.51 0.65 -9.15
CA LEU A 781 -34.17 -0.45 -8.23
C LEU A 781 -32.80 -0.28 -7.56
N ALA A 782 -31.81 0.24 -8.29
CA ALA A 782 -30.49 0.58 -7.73
C ALA A 782 -30.61 1.62 -6.63
N ARG A 783 -31.52 2.59 -6.81
CA ARG A 783 -31.77 3.64 -5.82
C ARG A 783 -32.54 3.12 -4.61
N VAL A 784 -33.51 2.22 -4.81
CA VAL A 784 -34.22 1.55 -3.71
C VAL A 784 -33.22 0.75 -2.85
N ALA A 785 -32.35 -0.04 -3.47
CA ALA A 785 -31.29 -0.77 -2.75
C ALA A 785 -30.41 0.19 -1.93
N GLN A 786 -29.96 1.29 -2.54
CA GLN A 786 -29.16 2.31 -1.85
C GLN A 786 -29.88 2.93 -0.64
N LEU A 787 -31.18 3.22 -0.76
CA LEU A 787 -31.96 3.78 0.34
C LEU A 787 -32.12 2.80 1.50
N THR A 788 -32.30 1.50 1.23
CA THR A 788 -32.35 0.46 2.28
C THR A 788 -31.03 0.35 3.05
N GLN A 789 -29.90 0.63 2.40
CA GLN A 789 -28.57 0.56 3.01
C GLN A 789 -28.21 1.83 3.80
N LYS A 790 -28.63 3.01 3.32
CA LYS A 790 -28.23 4.31 3.89
C LYS A 790 -29.20 4.83 4.97
N THR A 791 -30.45 4.37 5.01
CA THR A 791 -31.49 4.94 5.89
C THR A 791 -31.59 4.18 7.21
N ASN A 792 -31.27 4.86 8.32
CA ASN A 792 -31.29 4.27 9.67
C ASN A 792 -32.27 4.95 10.66
N GLN A 793 -32.72 6.18 10.41
CA GLN A 793 -33.60 6.90 11.36
C GLN A 793 -35.09 6.66 11.07
N PHE A 794 -35.49 6.76 9.81
CA PHE A 794 -36.86 6.52 9.38
C PHE A 794 -36.90 5.27 8.50
N ASN A 795 -36.69 4.12 9.12
CA ASN A 795 -36.67 2.81 8.46
C ASN A 795 -37.33 1.77 9.36
N LEU A 796 -38.45 1.21 8.89
CA LEU A 796 -39.32 0.31 9.62
C LEU A 796 -38.64 -1.02 9.98
N SER A 797 -38.00 -1.67 9.00
CA SER A 797 -37.55 -3.06 9.12
C SER A 797 -36.04 -3.22 9.18
N LEU A 798 -35.27 -2.17 8.88
CA LEU A 798 -33.79 -2.18 8.82
C LEU A 798 -33.20 -3.27 7.91
N LYS A 799 -34.02 -3.87 7.04
CA LYS A 799 -33.60 -4.87 6.05
C LYS A 799 -32.76 -4.18 4.97
N ARG A 800 -31.45 -4.33 5.06
CA ARG A 800 -30.49 -3.82 4.06
C ARG A 800 -30.48 -4.76 2.89
N ARG A 801 -30.84 -4.26 1.70
CA ARG A 801 -30.92 -5.09 0.49
C ARG A 801 -29.92 -4.65 -0.57
N SER A 802 -29.30 -5.62 -1.23
CA SER A 802 -28.53 -5.41 -2.46
C SER A 802 -29.46 -5.18 -3.64
N LEU A 803 -28.91 -4.70 -4.77
CA LEU A 803 -29.66 -4.57 -6.01
C LEU A 803 -30.25 -5.93 -6.46
N ALA A 804 -29.46 -7.00 -6.36
CA ALA A 804 -29.90 -8.35 -6.72
C ALA A 804 -31.07 -8.81 -5.83
N GLU A 805 -31.02 -8.53 -4.53
CA GLU A 805 -32.13 -8.85 -3.62
C GLU A 805 -33.38 -8.06 -3.97
N ILE A 806 -33.28 -6.76 -4.24
CA ILE A 806 -34.42 -5.93 -4.67
C ILE A 806 -35.02 -6.43 -5.99
N GLN A 807 -34.18 -6.82 -6.96
CA GLN A 807 -34.63 -7.38 -8.24
C GLN A 807 -35.34 -8.72 -8.06
N ALA A 808 -34.89 -9.56 -7.13
CA ALA A 808 -35.53 -10.84 -6.83
C ALA A 808 -36.93 -10.67 -6.22
N LEU A 809 -37.17 -9.59 -5.47
CA LEU A 809 -38.48 -9.33 -4.82
C LEU A 809 -39.61 -9.06 -5.82
N GLY A 810 -39.31 -8.60 -7.04
CA GLY A 810 -40.32 -8.16 -8.01
C GLY A 810 -41.31 -9.25 -8.44
N ARG A 811 -41.07 -10.52 -8.07
CA ARG A 811 -41.99 -11.65 -8.29
C ARG A 811 -43.06 -11.78 -7.20
N ASP A 812 -42.73 -11.44 -5.96
CA ASP A 812 -43.55 -11.74 -4.76
C ASP A 812 -43.99 -10.48 -4.01
N LEU A 813 -43.38 -9.32 -4.27
CA LEU A 813 -43.65 -8.06 -3.59
C LEU A 813 -43.80 -6.93 -4.61
N ARG A 814 -44.62 -5.91 -4.29
CA ARG A 814 -44.72 -4.67 -5.08
C ARG A 814 -43.89 -3.57 -4.44
N ILE A 815 -43.09 -2.89 -5.25
CA ILE A 815 -42.22 -1.80 -4.81
C ILE A 815 -42.79 -0.48 -5.30
N TYR A 816 -42.95 0.46 -4.38
CA TYR A 816 -43.34 1.84 -4.65
C TYR A 816 -42.21 2.77 -4.23
N VAL A 817 -42.01 3.83 -5.01
CA VAL A 817 -41.02 4.87 -4.76
C VAL A 817 -41.71 6.19 -4.48
N ILE A 818 -41.11 6.98 -3.60
CA ILE A 818 -41.61 8.30 -3.22
C ILE A 818 -40.59 9.34 -3.69
N GLN A 819 -41.07 10.32 -4.45
CA GLN A 819 -40.33 11.49 -4.89
C GLN A 819 -40.96 12.76 -4.29
N ALA A 820 -40.16 13.77 -4.01
CA ALA A 820 -40.66 15.04 -3.48
C ALA A 820 -39.88 16.21 -4.09
N ARG A 821 -40.55 17.33 -4.35
CA ARG A 821 -39.94 18.59 -4.83
C ARG A 821 -40.63 19.79 -4.18
N ASP A 822 -39.90 20.88 -4.02
CA ASP A 822 -40.45 22.16 -3.56
C ASP A 822 -39.92 23.33 -4.40
N ARG A 823 -40.29 24.57 -4.05
CA ARG A 823 -39.88 25.77 -4.79
C ARG A 823 -38.36 26.01 -4.84
N PHE A 824 -37.61 25.42 -3.91
CA PHE A 824 -36.16 25.61 -3.82
C PHE A 824 -35.40 24.51 -4.59
N GLY A 825 -36.02 23.36 -4.81
CA GLY A 825 -35.45 22.29 -5.62
C GLY A 825 -36.10 20.92 -5.41
N ASP A 826 -35.64 19.96 -6.20
CA ASP A 826 -36.06 18.56 -6.12
C ASP A 826 -35.32 17.82 -4.99
N TYR A 827 -36.06 17.09 -4.16
CA TYR A 827 -35.46 16.18 -3.17
C TYR A 827 -35.07 14.83 -3.79
N GLY A 828 -35.48 14.57 -5.03
CA GLY A 828 -35.32 13.33 -5.77
C GLY A 828 -36.14 12.20 -5.18
N LEU A 829 -35.68 10.96 -5.40
CA LEU A 829 -36.25 9.76 -4.80
C LEU A 829 -35.87 9.70 -3.31
N VAL A 830 -36.85 10.03 -2.46
CA VAL A 830 -36.70 10.21 -1.00
C VAL A 830 -37.19 9.03 -0.19
N GLY A 831 -37.97 8.13 -0.75
CA GLY A 831 -38.52 7.00 0.00
C GLY A 831 -38.81 5.78 -0.85
N ALA A 832 -38.97 4.65 -0.17
CA ALA A 832 -39.43 3.42 -0.79
C ALA A 832 -40.37 2.68 0.16
N CYS A 833 -41.39 2.04 -0.40
CA CYS A 833 -42.25 1.11 0.29
C CYS A 833 -42.33 -0.20 -0.47
N ILE A 834 -42.08 -1.31 0.23
CA ILE A 834 -42.17 -2.67 -0.30
C ILE A 834 -43.34 -3.36 0.39
N LEU A 835 -44.30 -3.75 -0.42
CA LEU A 835 -45.57 -4.32 0.00
C LEU A 835 -45.68 -5.77 -0.43
N ASP A 836 -46.32 -6.57 0.40
CA ASP A 836 -46.68 -7.93 0.03
C ASP A 836 -47.62 -7.96 -1.19
N SER A 837 -47.43 -8.94 -2.07
CA SER A 837 -48.28 -9.16 -3.23
C SER A 837 -49.16 -10.40 -3.13
N ASP A 838 -49.14 -11.12 -2.00
CA ASP A 838 -49.96 -12.32 -1.76
C ASP A 838 -51.43 -12.10 -2.15
N PRO A 839 -51.91 -12.70 -3.26
CA PRO A 839 -53.30 -12.56 -3.72
C PRO A 839 -54.32 -13.24 -2.80
N GLY A 840 -53.87 -14.13 -1.90
CA GLY A 840 -54.72 -14.93 -1.01
C GLY A 840 -55.18 -14.18 0.25
N ARG A 841 -54.57 -13.03 0.57
CA ARG A 841 -54.95 -12.17 1.72
C ARG A 841 -55.59 -10.89 1.22
N THR A 842 -56.91 -10.91 1.05
CA THR A 842 -57.66 -9.75 0.54
C THR A 842 -58.03 -8.73 1.62
N ASP A 843 -58.00 -9.12 2.90
CA ASP A 843 -58.42 -8.28 4.02
C ASP A 843 -57.27 -7.53 4.71
N GLU A 844 -56.02 -7.89 4.42
CA GLU A 844 -54.80 -7.38 5.06
C GLU A 844 -53.74 -6.97 4.02
N LEU A 845 -53.17 -5.77 4.15
CA LEU A 845 -51.99 -5.35 3.39
C LEU A 845 -50.76 -5.30 4.31
N ARG A 846 -49.78 -6.17 4.05
CA ARG A 846 -48.54 -6.21 4.83
C ARG A 846 -47.43 -5.35 4.22
N ILE A 847 -46.82 -4.52 5.06
CA ILE A 847 -45.64 -3.71 4.76
C ILE A 847 -44.39 -4.48 5.19
N ASP A 848 -43.58 -4.86 4.20
CA ASP A 848 -42.27 -5.47 4.45
C ASP A 848 -41.21 -4.40 4.77
N THR A 849 -41.20 -3.31 4.01
CA THR A 849 -40.24 -2.22 4.16
C THR A 849 -40.91 -0.88 3.93
N LEU A 850 -40.64 0.07 4.82
CA LEU A 850 -41.05 1.45 4.70
C LEU A 850 -39.90 2.31 5.20
N LEU A 851 -39.43 3.20 4.34
CA LEU A 851 -38.34 4.10 4.68
C LEU A 851 -38.48 5.45 3.98
N LEU A 852 -37.97 6.49 4.65
CA LEU A 852 -37.82 7.84 4.11
C LEU A 852 -36.45 8.40 4.48
N SER A 853 -35.86 9.09 3.53
CA SER A 853 -34.62 9.83 3.71
C SER A 853 -34.86 11.01 4.64
N CYS A 854 -33.90 11.26 5.53
CA CYS A 854 -33.94 12.35 6.51
C CYS A 854 -34.22 13.74 5.91
N ARG A 855 -33.85 13.97 4.65
CA ARG A 855 -34.08 15.26 3.96
C ARG A 855 -35.55 15.57 3.68
N ALA A 856 -36.42 14.56 3.67
CA ALA A 856 -37.85 14.71 3.43
C ALA A 856 -38.67 14.82 4.72
N LEU A 857 -38.06 14.55 5.88
CA LEU A 857 -38.77 14.45 7.15
C LEU A 857 -39.20 15.83 7.69
N GLY A 858 -40.28 15.85 8.45
CA GLY A 858 -40.84 17.00 9.16
C GLY A 858 -41.56 18.00 8.26
N ARG A 859 -41.92 17.60 7.04
CA ARG A 859 -42.46 18.50 6.01
C ARG A 859 -43.79 18.05 5.41
N GLY A 860 -44.36 16.93 5.88
CA GLY A 860 -45.60 16.37 5.33
C GLY A 860 -45.40 15.22 4.35
N VAL A 861 -44.15 14.81 4.07
CA VAL A 861 -43.86 13.70 3.14
C VAL A 861 -44.19 12.36 3.78
N GLU A 862 -44.00 12.24 5.09
CA GLU A 862 -44.34 11.05 5.85
C GLU A 862 -45.84 10.78 5.85
N GLU A 863 -46.63 11.82 6.09
CA GLU A 863 -48.09 11.79 6.04
C GLU A 863 -48.58 11.51 4.61
N ALA A 864 -47.97 12.12 3.59
CA ALA A 864 -48.25 11.83 2.19
C ALA A 864 -47.98 10.37 1.82
N LEU A 865 -46.90 9.77 2.35
CA LEU A 865 -46.59 8.35 2.16
C LEU A 865 -47.67 7.45 2.78
N LEU A 866 -48.15 7.76 4.00
CA LEU A 866 -49.27 7.03 4.61
C LEU A 866 -50.57 7.20 3.82
N TYR A 867 -50.84 8.40 3.30
CA TYR A 867 -51.97 8.67 2.42
C TYR A 867 -51.91 7.84 1.12
N GLY A 868 -50.72 7.69 0.51
CA GLY A 868 -50.54 6.82 -0.66
C GLY A 868 -50.72 5.33 -0.34
N LEU A 869 -50.35 4.89 0.87
CA LEU A 869 -50.65 3.54 1.31
C LEU A 869 -52.14 3.30 1.49
N ARG A 870 -52.87 4.28 2.04
CA ARG A 870 -54.33 4.25 2.12
C ARG A 870 -54.95 4.04 0.73
N THR A 871 -54.54 4.79 -0.28
CA THR A 871 -55.12 4.64 -1.64
C THR A 871 -54.87 3.24 -2.21
N ILE A 872 -53.72 2.63 -1.88
CA ILE A 872 -53.41 1.24 -2.28
C ILE A 872 -54.27 0.23 -1.52
N VAL A 873 -54.50 0.43 -0.22
CA VAL A 873 -55.38 -0.41 0.60
C VAL A 873 -56.81 -0.37 0.07
N GLU A 874 -57.35 0.83 -0.17
CA GLU A 874 -58.70 1.05 -0.71
C GLU A 874 -58.86 0.37 -2.08
N ALA A 875 -57.89 0.53 -2.97
CA ALA A 875 -57.91 -0.11 -4.30
C ALA A 875 -57.85 -1.65 -4.25
N ARG A 876 -57.30 -2.24 -3.17
CA ARG A 876 -57.28 -3.70 -2.96
C ARG A 876 -58.48 -4.24 -2.19
N GLY A 877 -59.31 -3.35 -1.61
CA GLY A 877 -60.42 -3.75 -0.73
C GLY A 877 -59.97 -4.30 0.64
N ALA A 878 -58.72 -4.06 1.03
CA ALA A 878 -58.21 -4.46 2.34
C ALA A 878 -58.75 -3.54 3.43
N THR A 879 -58.92 -4.08 4.64
CA THR A 879 -59.45 -3.33 5.80
C THR A 879 -58.40 -3.07 6.86
N ARG A 880 -57.28 -3.79 6.79
CA ARG A 880 -56.18 -3.70 7.75
C ARG A 880 -54.85 -3.50 7.04
N LEU A 881 -53.95 -2.78 7.70
CA LEU A 881 -52.59 -2.60 7.25
C LEU A 881 -51.64 -2.99 8.38
N THR A 882 -50.70 -3.87 8.09
CA THR A 882 -49.77 -4.44 9.08
C THR A 882 -48.33 -4.14 8.70
N ALA A 883 -47.48 -3.89 9.68
CA ALA A 883 -46.10 -3.48 9.49
C ALA A 883 -45.21 -4.16 10.53
N GLN A 884 -44.13 -4.82 10.08
CA GLN A 884 -43.19 -5.46 11.00
C GLN A 884 -42.06 -4.48 11.37
N TYR A 885 -42.08 -4.01 12.61
CA TYR A 885 -41.04 -3.13 13.14
C TYR A 885 -39.88 -3.95 13.70
N VAL A 886 -38.65 -3.61 13.28
CA VAL A 886 -37.42 -4.19 13.81
C VAL A 886 -36.67 -3.10 14.57
N ALA A 887 -36.57 -3.26 15.88
CA ALA A 887 -35.90 -2.28 16.74
C ALA A 887 -34.40 -2.18 16.43
N GLY A 888 -33.92 -0.95 16.27
CA GLY A 888 -32.50 -0.63 16.12
C GLY A 888 -32.11 0.63 16.87
N PRO A 889 -30.80 0.98 16.89
CA PRO A 889 -30.27 2.02 17.78
C PRO A 889 -30.73 3.45 17.45
N ARG A 890 -31.28 3.69 16.25
CA ARG A 890 -31.63 5.03 15.76
C ARG A 890 -33.01 5.13 15.07
N ASN A 891 -33.76 4.04 14.93
CA ASN A 891 -35.02 4.02 14.16
C ASN A 891 -36.29 4.14 15.02
N VAL A 892 -36.16 4.68 16.24
CA VAL A 892 -37.31 5.05 17.08
C VAL A 892 -38.25 6.07 16.39
N PRO A 893 -37.77 7.06 15.61
CA PRO A 893 -38.65 8.06 15.00
C PRO A 893 -39.76 7.50 14.10
N VAL A 894 -39.52 6.41 13.34
CA VAL A 894 -40.57 5.81 12.50
C VAL A 894 -41.64 5.09 13.33
N LEU A 895 -41.25 4.46 14.44
CA LEU A 895 -42.19 3.81 15.35
C LEU A 895 -43.13 4.85 15.97
N GLU A 896 -42.57 5.92 16.53
CA GLU A 896 -43.34 7.02 17.12
C GLU A 896 -44.25 7.70 16.10
N PHE A 897 -43.80 7.81 14.85
CA PHE A 897 -44.60 8.37 13.76
C PHE A 897 -45.82 7.48 13.44
N LEU A 898 -45.62 6.17 13.28
CA LEU A 898 -46.71 5.22 13.00
C LEU A 898 -47.70 5.16 14.16
N GLN A 899 -47.24 5.11 15.40
CA GLN A 899 -48.10 5.09 16.58
C GLN A 899 -48.98 6.35 16.70
N ARG A 900 -48.41 7.53 16.41
CA ARG A 900 -49.17 8.80 16.35
C ARG A 900 -50.27 8.78 15.28
N HIS A 901 -50.08 8.00 14.23
CA HIS A 901 -51.05 7.83 13.14
C HIS A 901 -51.89 6.55 13.27
N GLY A 902 -52.11 6.06 14.49
CA GLY A 902 -53.12 5.05 14.78
C GLY A 902 -52.65 3.58 14.71
N PHE A 903 -51.37 3.33 14.42
CA PHE A 903 -50.82 1.98 14.47
C PHE A 903 -50.66 1.48 15.91
N ARG A 904 -51.08 0.26 16.18
CA ARG A 904 -51.03 -0.38 17.51
C ARG A 904 -50.22 -1.66 17.46
N GLU A 905 -49.51 -1.96 18.53
CA GLU A 905 -48.71 -3.18 18.62
C GLU A 905 -49.62 -4.40 18.88
N SER A 906 -49.50 -5.45 18.06
CA SER A 906 -50.40 -6.63 18.05
C SER A 906 -49.66 -7.96 18.25
N GLY A 907 -48.43 -7.93 18.78
CA GLY A 907 -47.60 -9.12 19.00
C GLY A 907 -46.10 -8.78 19.00
N GLN A 908 -45.21 -9.77 18.84
CA GLN A 908 -43.75 -9.56 18.77
C GLN A 908 -43.35 -8.64 17.59
N GLY A 909 -43.36 -7.32 17.80
CA GLY A 909 -42.89 -6.32 16.84
C GLY A 909 -43.82 -6.03 15.64
N THR A 910 -45.06 -6.53 15.65
CA THR A 910 -46.06 -6.25 14.60
C THR A 910 -46.92 -5.05 14.98
N LEU A 911 -46.98 -4.06 14.09
CA LEU A 911 -47.86 -2.90 14.18
C LEU A 911 -49.05 -3.07 13.25
N GLU A 912 -50.26 -2.78 13.72
CA GLU A 912 -51.51 -2.92 12.97
C GLU A 912 -52.32 -1.64 12.98
N HIS A 913 -52.96 -1.34 11.85
CA HIS A 913 -53.88 -0.22 11.70
C HIS A 913 -55.23 -0.70 11.12
N ASP A 914 -56.28 -0.63 11.95
CA ASP A 914 -57.61 -1.19 11.63
C ASP A 914 -58.53 -0.26 10.83
N ARG A 915 -58.13 1.02 10.65
CA ARG A 915 -58.91 2.03 9.91
C ARG A 915 -58.07 2.88 8.94
N PRO A 916 -57.36 2.27 7.99
CA PRO A 916 -56.43 3.00 7.11
C PRO A 916 -57.11 4.14 6.31
N GLY A 917 -58.44 4.13 6.14
CA GLY A 917 -59.20 5.23 5.55
C GLY A 917 -59.19 6.56 6.34
N GLU A 918 -58.75 6.56 7.60
CA GLU A 918 -58.63 7.77 8.42
C GLU A 918 -57.29 8.52 8.18
N LEU A 919 -56.37 7.95 7.40
CA LEU A 919 -55.09 8.59 7.05
C LEU A 919 -55.33 9.78 6.10
N ALA A 920 -54.91 10.97 6.54
CA ALA A 920 -55.16 12.23 5.86
C ALA A 920 -53.89 12.82 5.23
N LEU A 921 -54.05 13.44 4.05
CA LEU A 921 -53.01 14.23 3.41
C LEU A 921 -52.98 15.64 4.03
N PRO A 922 -51.80 16.20 4.38
CA PRO A 922 -51.71 17.58 4.85
C PRO A 922 -52.16 18.57 3.76
N ALA A 923 -52.97 19.57 4.13
CA ALA A 923 -53.59 20.49 3.16
C ALA A 923 -52.60 21.35 2.34
N TYR A 924 -51.35 21.45 2.79
CA TYR A 924 -50.29 22.20 2.12
C TYR A 924 -49.41 21.34 1.20
N VAL A 925 -49.66 20.03 1.11
CA VAL A 925 -48.92 19.11 0.22
C VAL A 925 -49.73 18.86 -1.03
N ALA A 926 -49.14 19.14 -2.20
CA ALA A 926 -49.69 18.67 -3.47
C ALA A 926 -49.29 17.20 -3.67
N TRP A 927 -50.26 16.35 -4.01
CA TRP A 927 -50.06 14.89 -4.11
C TRP A 927 -50.27 14.39 -5.53
N GLU A 928 -49.32 13.60 -6.00
CA GLU A 928 -49.35 12.87 -7.27
C GLU A 928 -49.17 11.37 -6.99
N GLY A 929 -50.25 10.66 -6.67
CA GLY A 929 -50.18 9.25 -6.30
C GLY A 929 -50.68 8.30 -7.38
N PRO A 930 -50.72 6.99 -7.08
CA PRO A 930 -51.51 6.04 -7.85
C PRO A 930 -52.97 6.49 -7.76
N CYS A 931 -53.47 7.19 -8.78
CA CYS A 931 -54.84 7.65 -8.82
C CYS A 931 -55.79 6.51 -9.17
N ASP A 932 -56.94 6.61 -8.52
CA ASP A 932 -58.20 5.93 -8.69
C ASP A 932 -58.68 5.89 -10.16
N ASP A 933 -58.07 5.01 -10.98
CA ASP A 933 -58.48 4.76 -12.37
C ASP A 933 -59.78 3.92 -12.48
N GLY A 934 -60.56 3.82 -11.40
CA GLY A 934 -61.80 3.06 -11.32
C GLY A 934 -63.11 3.84 -11.49
N VAL A 935 -63.13 5.17 -11.32
CA VAL A 935 -64.40 5.93 -11.20
C VAL A 935 -64.61 7.02 -12.28
N ARG A 936 -63.70 7.19 -13.25
CA ARG A 936 -63.90 8.12 -14.40
C ARG A 936 -63.83 7.46 -15.78
N ARG A 937 -64.30 6.22 -15.90
CA ARG A 937 -64.69 5.60 -17.18
C ARG A 937 -66.06 4.92 -17.09
N ALA A 938 -67.05 5.66 -16.62
CA ALA A 938 -68.45 5.42 -16.90
C ALA A 938 -69.16 6.78 -16.84
N GLY A 939 -69.35 7.38 -18.01
CA GLY A 939 -69.92 8.71 -18.22
C GLY A 939 -69.72 9.11 -19.66
#